data_AF-B9XC44-F1
#
_entry.id   AF-B9XC44-F1
#
_cell.length_a   1.000
_cell.length_b   1.000
_cell.length_c   1.000
_cell.angle_alpha   90.00
_cell.angle_beta   90.00
_cell.angle_gamma   90.00
#
_symmetry.space_group_name_H-M   'P 1'
#
loop_
_entity.id
_entity.type
_entity.pdbx_description
1 polymer ?
#
loop_
_entity_poly.entity_id
_entity_poly.type
_entity_poly.pdbx_seq_one_letter_code
_entity_poly.pdbx_strand_id
1 'polypeptide(L)'
;MATFTPPSGRQNLSRAIRFCAILISFLLLCCATTAFADFQIAVTNQWWSEASAKSISQSGTNQAEIVQALRDVPKSQRPGLQFLVENMPRQDLQSLSAAFLLENVAQAYESRDKAPWGKTIPDELFFNYVLPYANINEQREAWRKSLYEKCAPLVKDCKTPGEAAQRLNEKLFPLVKVKYSTQRKKADQSPSESIESGLASCTGLSILLIDACRSVGIPARLVGIPNWADNRGNHTWVEVWDTSWHFTGAAEPDPKGLDHTWFEADAAQATRDSKEHAIYATSFKKTDLPFPLVWAPDLDYISAINVTDNYTPKSKLKHIDKTRLLVKVLDRPAGNRITSKICITDPNDSAVHFEGTSRDEKFDSNDMLAFELLQSHTYKIQVQAGKHTLNHEFATSTNSQQMLVLDLAETATAFTIVTPQLKPKDQAKLKSALTDFFNASLEKQSGWKFDHSLETLLQKNEPAVRQIAWEAYRNADIHQDLKHDYEAKQVRFQKYLSPYTVKYVGQKPAHGWPLFIAMHGGGGTAKEVNDSQWKMMQGYYHDQSSVPGYIYVALRAPNDEWNGFYDDYVYPLVNNLIHQFLIFGETDPNKVFIMGYSHGGYGAFAIGPKMPDHFAAIHASAAAPTDGETSAKTLRNTPFAFMIGEKDDAYGRIERCRAFNETVKKLRGERTDIYPVTMEYQPGYGHGGLPDKDKIKDMYPFIRNPVPTELNWELTDGVIKNFFWLQVPQPAKKQEIQAACHNNRIVVTTTNITVASLLLDGRLIDFSRPVTVELNGHSSTCKLQPSLLTLCESLLERADCDLAFSTKMKLEF
;
A
#
# COMPACT_ATOMS: atom_id res chain seq x y z
N MET A 1 95.27 -1.15 -17.99
CA MET A 1 95.62 0.23 -18.40
C MET A 1 94.66 0.67 -19.50
N ALA A 2 94.13 1.89 -19.37
CA ALA A 2 93.53 2.80 -20.37
C ALA A 2 92.33 2.28 -21.22
N THR A 3 91.07 2.63 -20.95
CA THR A 3 90.30 3.90 -21.14
C THR A 3 89.84 4.19 -22.58
N PHE A 4 88.51 4.23 -22.78
CA PHE A 4 87.83 4.83 -23.92
C PHE A 4 86.60 5.61 -23.44
N THR A 5 86.44 6.86 -23.92
CA THR A 5 85.36 7.82 -23.63
C THR A 5 84.36 7.86 -24.81
N PRO A 6 83.03 8.03 -24.59
CA PRO A 6 82.06 8.24 -25.68
C PRO A 6 81.51 9.68 -25.76
N PRO A 7 80.83 10.06 -26.88
CA PRO A 7 80.67 11.46 -27.28
C PRO A 7 79.29 12.10 -26.97
N SER A 8 79.28 13.43 -27.13
CA SER A 8 78.28 14.44 -26.75
C SER A 8 77.04 14.54 -27.66
N GLY A 9 76.05 13.66 -27.48
CA GLY A 9 74.78 13.68 -28.25
C GLY A 9 73.52 14.15 -27.52
N ARG A 10 73.54 14.38 -26.20
CA ARG A 10 72.30 14.52 -25.38
C ARG A 10 71.79 15.95 -25.13
N GLN A 11 72.49 17.01 -25.56
CA GLN A 11 72.09 18.38 -25.21
C GLN A 11 71.16 19.08 -26.21
N ASN A 12 71.06 18.61 -27.46
CA ASN A 12 70.26 19.31 -28.50
C ASN A 12 68.78 18.87 -28.54
N LEU A 13 68.45 17.64 -28.15
CA LEU A 13 67.07 17.13 -28.18
C LEU A 13 66.19 17.73 -27.06
N SER A 14 66.77 18.04 -25.89
CA SER A 14 66.02 18.58 -24.75
C SER A 14 65.62 20.05 -24.93
N ARG A 15 66.36 20.82 -25.73
CA ARG A 15 66.04 22.22 -26.06
C ARG A 15 64.88 22.33 -27.04
N ALA A 16 64.82 21.46 -28.06
CA ALA A 16 63.74 21.45 -29.05
C ALA A 16 62.39 21.06 -28.45
N ILE A 17 62.36 20.08 -27.54
CA ILE A 17 61.13 19.62 -26.85
C ILE A 17 60.61 20.70 -25.90
N ARG A 18 61.49 21.40 -25.18
CA ARG A 18 61.09 22.52 -24.31
C ARG A 18 60.54 23.71 -25.11
N PHE A 19 61.08 23.98 -26.29
CA PHE A 19 60.59 25.07 -27.15
C PHE A 19 59.20 24.78 -27.73
N CYS A 20 58.93 23.53 -28.16
CA CYS A 20 57.61 23.11 -28.63
C CYS A 20 56.55 23.11 -27.51
N ALA A 21 56.91 22.66 -26.31
CA ALA A 21 55.99 22.68 -25.17
C ALA A 21 55.61 24.11 -24.75
N ILE A 22 56.55 25.05 -24.83
CA ILE A 22 56.30 26.47 -24.55
C ILE A 22 55.41 27.07 -25.64
N LEU A 23 55.64 26.76 -26.93
CA LEU A 23 54.81 27.25 -28.03
C LEU A 23 53.36 26.75 -27.96
N ILE A 24 53.15 25.46 -27.65
CA ILE A 24 51.80 24.87 -27.50
C ILE A 24 51.09 25.47 -26.30
N SER A 25 51.80 25.68 -25.19
CA SER A 25 51.26 26.36 -24.00
C SER A 25 50.87 27.81 -24.30
N PHE A 26 51.66 28.52 -25.12
CA PHE A 26 51.38 29.90 -25.52
C PHE A 26 50.20 29.99 -26.50
N LEU A 27 50.07 29.05 -27.43
CA LEU A 27 48.93 28.96 -28.36
C LEU A 27 47.62 28.61 -27.64
N LEU A 28 47.66 27.71 -26.67
CA LEU A 28 46.50 27.39 -25.81
C LEU A 28 46.11 28.57 -24.92
N LEU A 29 47.09 29.31 -24.39
CA LEU A 29 46.84 30.53 -23.61
C LEU A 29 46.25 31.65 -24.48
N CYS A 30 46.76 31.84 -25.70
CA CYS A 30 46.22 32.81 -26.65
C CYS A 30 44.78 32.48 -27.08
N CYS A 31 44.46 31.22 -27.39
CA CYS A 31 43.10 30.80 -27.72
C CYS A 31 42.12 30.92 -26.54
N ALA A 32 42.59 30.65 -25.31
CA ALA A 32 41.82 30.89 -24.10
C ALA A 32 41.57 32.39 -23.87
N THR A 33 42.55 33.26 -24.14
CA THR A 33 42.39 34.72 -24.00
C THR A 33 41.47 35.33 -25.05
N THR A 34 41.43 34.81 -26.28
CA THR A 34 40.48 35.29 -27.32
C THR A 34 39.05 34.84 -27.02
N ALA A 35 38.85 33.61 -26.54
CA ALA A 35 37.55 33.12 -26.07
C ALA A 35 37.05 33.88 -24.82
N PHE A 36 37.97 34.23 -23.89
CA PHE A 36 37.66 35.10 -22.74
C PHE A 36 37.39 36.56 -23.13
N ALA A 37 38.06 37.08 -24.16
CA ALA A 37 37.84 38.44 -24.65
C ALA A 37 36.50 38.56 -25.40
N ASP A 38 36.13 37.58 -26.24
CA ASP A 38 34.80 37.52 -26.87
C ASP A 38 33.69 37.31 -25.83
N PHE A 39 33.98 36.59 -24.73
CA PHE A 39 33.10 36.47 -23.57
C PHE A 39 32.96 37.80 -22.80
N GLN A 40 34.04 38.56 -22.61
CA GLN A 40 34.00 39.87 -21.94
C GLN A 40 33.34 40.97 -22.78
N ILE A 41 33.54 40.97 -24.10
CA ILE A 41 32.91 41.95 -25.00
C ILE A 41 31.38 41.71 -25.10
N ALA A 42 30.92 40.45 -25.05
CA ALA A 42 29.49 40.12 -24.99
C ALA A 42 28.79 40.56 -23.68
N VAL A 43 29.54 40.85 -22.61
CA VAL A 43 29.00 41.19 -21.29
C VAL A 43 28.70 42.69 -21.11
N THR A 44 29.15 43.56 -22.02
CA THR A 44 29.07 45.03 -21.82
C THR A 44 27.88 45.72 -22.52
N ASN A 45 27.05 44.99 -23.28
CA ASN A 45 25.82 45.50 -23.93
C ASN A 45 24.65 44.50 -23.78
N GLN A 46 24.38 44.04 -22.56
CA GLN A 46 23.35 43.03 -22.29
C GLN A 46 21.95 43.65 -22.31
N TRP A 47 21.02 43.04 -23.06
CA TRP A 47 19.61 43.47 -23.10
C TRP A 47 18.75 42.82 -22.01
N TRP A 48 19.24 41.75 -21.38
CA TRP A 48 18.53 40.99 -20.36
C TRP A 48 18.69 41.58 -18.95
N SER A 49 17.78 41.23 -18.05
CA SER A 49 17.69 41.80 -16.71
C SER A 49 18.81 41.35 -15.76
N GLU A 50 18.94 42.02 -14.61
CA GLU A 50 19.77 41.56 -13.49
C GLU A 50 19.32 40.20 -12.94
N ALA A 51 18.02 39.90 -12.96
CA ALA A 51 17.51 38.60 -12.55
C ALA A 51 17.99 37.49 -13.50
N SER A 52 18.02 37.77 -14.81
CA SER A 52 18.62 36.87 -15.80
C SER A 52 20.12 36.71 -15.56
N ALA A 53 20.85 37.79 -15.28
CA ALA A 53 22.27 37.72 -14.94
C ALA A 53 22.52 36.83 -13.69
N LYS A 54 21.65 36.92 -12.69
CA LYS A 54 21.69 36.04 -11.51
C LYS A 54 21.48 34.58 -11.88
N SER A 55 20.45 34.26 -12.67
CA SER A 55 20.22 32.88 -13.15
C SER A 55 21.39 32.34 -13.98
N ILE A 56 21.97 33.17 -14.86
CA ILE A 56 23.14 32.81 -15.66
C ILE A 56 24.31 32.39 -14.74
N SER A 57 24.57 33.10 -13.64
CA SER A 57 25.64 32.70 -12.71
C SER A 57 25.38 31.36 -12.00
N GLN A 58 24.12 30.91 -11.91
CA GLN A 58 23.75 29.62 -11.30
C GLN A 58 23.90 28.43 -12.26
N SER A 59 24.05 28.67 -13.56
CA SER A 59 24.20 27.65 -14.61
C SER A 59 25.52 26.87 -14.56
N GLY A 60 26.52 27.35 -13.80
CA GLY A 60 27.81 26.67 -13.66
C GLY A 60 28.53 26.50 -15.00
N THR A 61 28.92 25.27 -15.34
CA THR A 61 29.62 24.97 -16.61
C THR A 61 28.75 25.17 -17.85
N ASN A 62 27.42 25.30 -17.69
CA ASN A 62 26.47 25.47 -18.80
C ASN A 62 26.23 26.95 -19.19
N GLN A 63 26.98 27.88 -18.60
CA GLN A 63 26.79 29.32 -18.81
C GLN A 63 26.85 29.75 -20.28
N ALA A 64 27.72 29.12 -21.07
CA ALA A 64 27.86 29.43 -22.49
C ALA A 64 26.57 29.17 -23.27
N GLU A 65 25.87 28.07 -22.99
CA GLU A 65 24.61 27.70 -23.65
C GLU A 65 23.50 28.71 -23.33
N ILE A 66 23.36 29.11 -22.05
CA ILE A 66 22.32 30.08 -21.64
C ILE A 66 22.57 31.46 -22.27
N VAL A 67 23.84 31.91 -22.28
CA VAL A 67 24.21 33.19 -22.91
C VAL A 67 24.03 33.14 -24.43
N GLN A 68 24.35 32.01 -25.06
CA GLN A 68 24.12 31.82 -26.49
C GLN A 68 22.63 31.91 -26.83
N ALA A 69 21.76 31.24 -26.07
CA ALA A 69 20.32 31.34 -26.27
C ALA A 69 19.82 32.79 -26.18
N LEU A 70 20.24 33.54 -25.15
CA LEU A 70 19.87 34.95 -24.96
C LEU A 70 20.42 35.88 -26.05
N ARG A 71 21.55 35.55 -26.64
CA ARG A 71 22.12 36.30 -27.77
C ARG A 71 21.34 36.06 -29.06
N ASP A 72 21.05 34.79 -29.33
CA ASP A 72 20.59 34.33 -30.64
C ASP A 72 19.05 34.37 -30.78
N VAL A 73 18.31 34.51 -29.67
CA VAL A 73 16.85 34.61 -29.69
C VAL A 73 16.37 35.85 -30.49
N PRO A 74 15.35 35.71 -31.35
CA PRO A 74 14.76 36.85 -32.06
C PRO A 74 14.27 37.94 -31.11
N LYS A 75 14.39 39.22 -31.51
CA LYS A 75 13.99 40.38 -30.69
C LYS A 75 12.55 40.29 -30.16
N SER A 76 11.63 39.79 -30.98
CA SER A 76 10.21 39.62 -30.62
C SER A 76 9.98 38.52 -29.56
N GLN A 77 10.92 37.60 -29.39
CA GLN A 77 10.82 36.45 -28.48
C GLN A 77 11.67 36.61 -27.22
N ARG A 78 12.49 37.67 -27.15
CA ARG A 78 13.32 38.03 -25.99
C ARG A 78 12.59 38.00 -24.66
N PRO A 79 11.38 38.61 -24.51
CA PRO A 79 10.67 38.57 -23.24
C PRO A 79 10.35 37.15 -22.76
N GLY A 80 10.01 36.25 -23.68
CA GLY A 80 9.71 34.86 -23.36
C GLY A 80 10.96 34.08 -22.92
N LEU A 81 12.07 34.17 -23.66
CA LEU A 81 13.30 33.49 -23.24
C LEU A 81 13.84 34.04 -21.92
N GLN A 82 13.76 35.36 -21.74
CA GLN A 82 14.14 36.00 -20.47
C GLN A 82 13.31 35.43 -19.31
N PHE A 83 11.99 35.34 -19.47
CA PHE A 83 11.11 34.73 -18.47
C PHE A 83 11.53 33.29 -18.15
N LEU A 84 11.83 32.46 -19.15
CA LEU A 84 12.29 31.09 -18.92
C LEU A 84 13.58 31.06 -18.10
N VAL A 85 14.60 31.85 -18.48
CA VAL A 85 15.90 31.88 -17.78
C VAL A 85 15.78 32.36 -16.33
N GLU A 86 14.91 33.33 -16.07
CA GLU A 86 14.68 33.84 -14.71
C GLU A 86 14.01 32.80 -13.80
N ASN A 87 13.18 31.93 -14.38
CA ASN A 87 12.24 31.09 -13.61
C ASN A 87 12.55 29.59 -13.66
N MET A 88 13.30 29.10 -14.64
CA MET A 88 13.60 27.68 -14.74
C MET A 88 14.40 27.15 -13.52
N PRO A 89 14.22 25.87 -13.16
CA PRO A 89 14.97 25.22 -12.10
C PRO A 89 16.48 25.27 -12.31
N ARG A 90 17.24 25.18 -11.20
CA ARG A 90 18.70 25.18 -11.25
C ARG A 90 19.25 24.03 -12.10
N GLN A 91 18.66 22.84 -12.04
CA GLN A 91 19.15 21.71 -12.84
C GLN A 91 18.98 21.98 -14.35
N ASP A 92 17.92 22.68 -14.74
CA ASP A 92 17.67 23.03 -16.14
C ASP A 92 18.67 24.10 -16.63
N LEU A 93 18.96 25.12 -15.80
CA LEU A 93 20.04 26.09 -16.08
C LEU A 93 21.39 25.40 -16.30
N GLN A 94 21.63 24.30 -15.59
CA GLN A 94 22.90 23.56 -15.61
C GLN A 94 23.00 22.52 -16.73
N SER A 95 21.92 22.25 -17.47
CA SER A 95 21.90 21.12 -18.42
C SER A 95 21.25 21.39 -19.78
N LEU A 96 20.32 22.35 -19.88
CA LEU A 96 19.64 22.62 -21.16
C LEU A 96 20.55 23.39 -22.12
N SER A 97 20.56 22.95 -23.38
CA SER A 97 21.32 23.58 -24.46
C SER A 97 20.62 24.81 -25.01
N ALA A 98 21.38 25.69 -25.66
CA ALA A 98 20.85 26.83 -26.37
C ALA A 98 19.86 26.41 -27.46
N ALA A 99 20.20 25.35 -28.20
CA ALA A 99 19.37 24.80 -29.26
C ALA A 99 17.99 24.38 -28.75
N PHE A 100 17.93 23.66 -27.61
CA PHE A 100 16.68 23.24 -26.99
C PHE A 100 15.80 24.44 -26.59
N LEU A 101 16.39 25.44 -25.94
CA LEU A 101 15.66 26.63 -25.49
C LEU A 101 15.13 27.46 -26.66
N LEU A 102 15.96 27.67 -27.68
CA LEU A 102 15.59 28.41 -28.89
C LEU A 102 14.49 27.70 -29.67
N GLU A 103 14.58 26.37 -29.81
CA GLU A 103 13.55 25.57 -30.48
C GLU A 103 12.21 25.64 -29.74
N ASN A 104 12.20 25.44 -28.41
CA ASN A 104 10.97 25.52 -27.62
C ASN A 104 10.32 26.91 -27.71
N VAL A 105 11.11 27.99 -27.60
CA VAL A 105 10.61 29.36 -27.70
C VAL A 105 10.03 29.61 -29.08
N ALA A 106 10.77 29.27 -30.15
CA ALA A 106 10.29 29.47 -31.52
C ALA A 106 8.95 28.75 -31.77
N GLN A 107 8.85 27.49 -31.38
CA GLN A 107 7.64 26.67 -31.56
C GLN A 107 6.46 27.16 -30.70
N ALA A 108 6.70 27.65 -29.48
CA ALA A 108 5.64 28.21 -28.64
C ALA A 108 5.05 29.51 -29.22
N TYR A 109 5.89 30.39 -29.78
CA TYR A 109 5.43 31.60 -30.46
C TYR A 109 4.72 31.26 -31.78
N GLU A 110 5.24 30.29 -32.54
CA GLU A 110 4.59 29.82 -33.77
C GLU A 110 3.18 29.25 -33.50
N SER A 111 3.02 28.45 -32.44
CA SER A 111 1.70 27.92 -32.08
C SER A 111 0.74 29.02 -31.62
N ARG A 112 1.23 30.02 -30.87
CA ARG A 112 0.46 31.22 -30.51
C ARG A 112 0.01 31.99 -31.75
N ASP A 113 0.89 32.24 -32.72
CA ASP A 113 0.56 33.02 -33.90
C ASP A 113 -0.46 32.32 -34.81
N LYS A 114 -0.43 30.99 -34.86
CA LYS A 114 -1.36 30.18 -35.66
C LYS A 114 -2.71 29.92 -34.98
N ALA A 115 -2.77 29.94 -33.65
CA ALA A 115 -3.98 29.64 -32.91
C ALA A 115 -5.02 30.77 -33.03
N PRO A 116 -6.31 30.48 -33.28
CA PRO A 116 -7.36 31.50 -33.34
C PRO A 116 -7.47 32.37 -32.08
N TRP A 117 -7.15 31.79 -30.91
CA TRP A 117 -7.15 32.45 -29.61
C TRP A 117 -5.80 33.07 -29.23
N GLY A 118 -4.72 32.88 -30.00
CA GLY A 118 -3.38 33.25 -29.55
C GLY A 118 -3.19 34.74 -29.26
N LYS A 119 -3.96 35.61 -29.95
CA LYS A 119 -4.00 37.06 -29.71
C LYS A 119 -4.81 37.47 -28.47
N THR A 120 -5.71 36.61 -27.98
CA THR A 120 -6.53 36.89 -26.79
C THR A 120 -5.85 36.43 -25.51
N ILE A 121 -4.78 35.63 -25.61
CA ILE A 121 -3.98 35.20 -24.45
C ILE A 121 -3.01 36.32 -24.04
N PRO A 122 -3.11 36.85 -22.81
CA PRO A 122 -2.13 37.79 -22.24
C PRO A 122 -0.72 37.19 -22.16
N ASP A 123 0.30 38.04 -22.31
CA ASP A 123 1.70 37.60 -22.27
C ASP A 123 2.07 36.87 -20.98
N GLU A 124 1.55 37.29 -19.82
CA GLU A 124 1.81 36.61 -18.55
C GLU A 124 1.30 35.16 -18.55
N LEU A 125 0.10 34.92 -19.08
CA LEU A 125 -0.46 33.57 -19.20
C LEU A 125 0.28 32.75 -20.24
N PHE A 126 0.66 33.37 -21.37
CA PHE A 126 1.47 32.71 -22.38
C PHE A 126 2.83 32.28 -21.82
N PHE A 127 3.55 33.18 -21.15
CA PHE A 127 4.86 32.88 -20.56
C PHE A 127 4.77 31.83 -19.47
N ASN A 128 3.75 31.87 -18.61
CA ASN A 128 3.66 30.97 -17.46
C ASN A 128 3.03 29.60 -17.77
N TYR A 129 2.18 29.51 -18.80
CA TYR A 129 1.32 28.34 -19.00
C TYR A 129 1.24 27.82 -20.44
N VAL A 130 1.94 28.44 -21.39
CA VAL A 130 2.08 27.93 -22.78
C VAL A 130 3.55 27.68 -23.14
N LEU A 131 4.39 28.68 -22.88
CA LEU A 131 5.81 28.70 -23.20
C LEU A 131 6.66 27.62 -22.48
N PRO A 132 6.39 27.23 -21.22
CA PRO A 132 7.24 26.28 -20.50
C PRO A 132 7.33 24.93 -21.21
N TYR A 133 8.53 24.34 -21.16
CA TYR A 133 8.85 23.03 -21.74
C TYR A 133 8.59 21.86 -20.76
N ALA A 134 8.18 22.15 -19.53
CA ALA A 134 7.87 21.19 -18.49
C ALA A 134 6.77 21.71 -17.56
N ASN A 135 6.20 20.82 -16.78
CA ASN A 135 5.14 21.06 -15.80
C ASN A 135 5.68 20.92 -14.37
N ILE A 136 6.46 19.88 -14.11
CA ILE A 136 7.00 19.49 -12.81
C ILE A 136 8.43 18.92 -12.97
N ASN A 137 8.73 17.81 -12.31
CA ASN A 137 10.01 17.12 -12.32
C ASN A 137 10.14 16.03 -13.42
N GLU A 138 9.27 16.03 -14.43
CA GLU A 138 9.34 15.05 -15.53
C GLU A 138 10.62 15.21 -16.37
N GLN A 139 11.00 14.17 -17.10
CA GLN A 139 12.16 14.21 -17.97
C GLN A 139 11.99 15.30 -19.05
N ARG A 140 13.03 16.12 -19.24
CA ARG A 140 13.01 17.20 -20.25
C ARG A 140 13.10 16.60 -21.65
N GLU A 141 12.17 16.97 -22.52
CA GLU A 141 12.15 16.50 -23.91
C GLU A 141 11.56 17.54 -24.87
N ALA A 142 11.90 17.42 -26.16
CA ALA A 142 11.41 18.31 -27.22
C ALA A 142 10.06 17.82 -27.77
N TRP A 143 9.04 17.72 -26.91
CA TRP A 143 7.72 17.18 -27.24
C TRP A 143 6.87 18.08 -28.15
N ARG A 144 7.13 19.39 -28.16
CA ARG A 144 6.21 20.40 -28.72
C ARG A 144 5.91 20.19 -30.19
N LYS A 145 6.93 19.94 -31.02
CA LYS A 145 6.74 19.66 -32.44
C LYS A 145 5.90 18.40 -32.70
N SER A 146 6.26 17.29 -32.06
CA SER A 146 5.63 16.00 -32.30
C SER A 146 4.17 15.98 -31.81
N LEU A 147 3.86 16.67 -30.70
CA LEU A 147 2.50 16.86 -30.23
C LEU A 147 1.72 17.84 -31.10
N TYR A 148 2.32 18.95 -31.55
CA TYR A 148 1.65 19.88 -32.47
C TYR A 148 1.17 19.19 -33.75
N GLU A 149 2.03 18.38 -34.36
CA GLU A 149 1.69 17.61 -35.58
C GLU A 149 0.50 16.66 -35.39
N LYS A 150 0.30 16.14 -34.17
CA LYS A 150 -0.85 15.28 -33.83
C LYS A 150 -2.08 16.09 -33.43
N CYS A 151 -1.90 17.18 -32.71
CA CYS A 151 -2.96 17.92 -32.05
C CYS A 151 -3.59 18.98 -32.96
N ALA A 152 -2.80 19.68 -33.77
CA ALA A 152 -3.30 20.75 -34.63
C ALA A 152 -4.43 20.30 -35.59
N PRO A 153 -4.38 19.10 -36.22
CA PRO A 153 -5.49 18.60 -37.03
C PRO A 153 -6.79 18.34 -36.25
N LEU A 154 -6.69 18.01 -34.95
CA LEU A 154 -7.84 17.66 -34.11
C LEU A 154 -8.66 18.89 -33.70
N VAL A 155 -8.01 20.05 -33.62
CA VAL A 155 -8.60 21.31 -33.11
C VAL A 155 -8.79 22.38 -34.19
N LYS A 156 -8.59 22.02 -35.48
CA LYS A 156 -8.59 22.98 -36.60
C LYS A 156 -9.88 23.80 -36.73
N ASP A 157 -11.00 23.23 -36.30
CA ASP A 157 -12.34 23.81 -36.38
C ASP A 157 -12.74 24.55 -35.10
N CYS A 158 -12.05 24.30 -33.99
CA CYS A 158 -12.32 24.89 -32.70
C CYS A 158 -12.08 26.41 -32.68
N LYS A 159 -12.90 27.13 -31.92
CA LYS A 159 -12.88 28.60 -31.84
C LYS A 159 -12.30 29.13 -30.54
N THR A 160 -12.43 28.38 -29.46
CA THR A 160 -11.94 28.79 -28.14
C THR A 160 -10.91 27.79 -27.58
N PRO A 161 -10.04 28.23 -26.64
CA PRO A 161 -9.14 27.33 -25.93
C PRO A 161 -9.87 26.17 -25.24
N GLY A 162 -11.03 26.44 -24.63
CA GLY A 162 -11.79 25.43 -23.88
C GLY A 162 -12.35 24.33 -24.79
N GLU A 163 -12.94 24.72 -25.93
CA GLU A 163 -13.42 23.77 -26.95
C GLU A 163 -12.28 22.89 -27.47
N ALA A 164 -11.14 23.50 -27.77
CA ALA A 164 -9.97 22.80 -28.26
C ALA A 164 -9.39 21.84 -27.21
N ALA A 165 -9.33 22.24 -25.93
CA ALA A 165 -8.85 21.38 -24.85
C ALA A 165 -9.77 20.18 -24.60
N GLN A 166 -11.09 20.38 -24.62
CA GLN A 166 -12.06 19.27 -24.51
C GLN A 166 -11.89 18.28 -25.67
N ARG A 167 -11.70 18.79 -26.90
CA ARG A 167 -11.44 17.98 -28.09
C ARG A 167 -10.14 17.19 -27.98
N LEU A 168 -9.08 17.79 -27.46
CA LEU A 168 -7.81 17.09 -27.22
C LEU A 168 -7.97 16.00 -26.18
N ASN A 169 -8.65 16.28 -25.07
CA ASN A 169 -8.91 15.29 -24.02
C ASN A 169 -9.71 14.09 -24.57
N GLU A 170 -10.68 14.33 -25.45
CA GLU A 170 -11.46 13.28 -26.09
C GLU A 170 -10.66 12.45 -27.11
N LYS A 171 -9.82 13.08 -27.93
CA LYS A 171 -9.23 12.45 -29.12
C LYS A 171 -7.78 12.00 -28.97
N LEU A 172 -7.00 12.63 -28.08
CA LEU A 172 -5.56 12.38 -27.96
C LEU A 172 -5.25 11.00 -27.40
N PHE A 173 -5.87 10.61 -26.28
CA PHE A 173 -5.55 9.36 -25.58
C PHE A 173 -5.87 8.11 -26.42
N PRO A 174 -7.01 8.04 -27.14
CA PRO A 174 -7.24 6.97 -28.12
C PRO A 174 -6.21 6.98 -29.26
N LEU A 175 -5.80 8.15 -29.75
CA LEU A 175 -4.83 8.29 -30.84
C LEU A 175 -3.44 7.77 -30.45
N VAL A 176 -3.00 8.07 -29.22
CA VAL A 176 -1.68 7.68 -28.71
C VAL A 176 -1.70 6.39 -27.89
N LYS A 177 -2.88 5.79 -27.68
CA LYS A 177 -3.11 4.52 -26.97
C LYS A 177 -2.61 4.51 -25.52
N VAL A 178 -2.73 5.65 -24.84
CA VAL A 178 -2.36 5.79 -23.43
C VAL A 178 -3.59 5.73 -22.56
N LYS A 179 -3.53 4.98 -21.45
CA LYS A 179 -4.59 4.88 -20.46
C LYS A 179 -4.05 5.00 -19.04
N TYR A 180 -4.94 5.28 -18.10
CA TYR A 180 -4.60 5.22 -16.68
C TYR A 180 -4.19 3.81 -16.27
N SER A 181 -3.18 3.71 -15.41
CA SER A 181 -2.83 2.50 -14.68
C SER A 181 -1.92 2.83 -13.50
N THR A 182 -2.00 2.02 -12.44
CA THR A 182 -1.04 2.00 -11.32
C THR A 182 0.22 1.18 -11.62
N GLN A 183 0.23 0.40 -12.71
CA GLN A 183 1.37 -0.45 -13.14
C GLN A 183 2.44 0.31 -13.95
N ARG A 184 2.20 1.59 -14.22
CA ARG A 184 3.13 2.54 -14.84
C ARG A 184 4.49 2.59 -14.11
N LYS A 185 5.56 3.01 -14.81
CA LYS A 185 6.94 2.99 -14.29
C LYS A 185 7.20 4.04 -13.22
N LYS A 186 6.64 5.24 -13.39
CA LYS A 186 6.75 6.37 -12.44
C LYS A 186 5.53 7.28 -12.56
N ALA A 187 5.30 8.16 -11.58
CA ALA A 187 4.11 9.02 -11.58
C ALA A 187 4.21 10.15 -12.61
N ASP A 188 5.35 10.82 -12.67
CA ASP A 188 5.73 11.99 -13.45
C ASP A 188 6.28 11.67 -14.84
N GLN A 189 5.67 10.72 -15.54
CA GLN A 189 6.10 10.34 -16.89
C GLN A 189 5.96 11.52 -17.86
N SER A 190 7.03 11.77 -18.63
CA SER A 190 7.00 12.66 -19.79
C SER A 190 6.05 12.14 -20.88
N PRO A 191 5.66 12.98 -21.87
CA PRO A 191 4.83 12.55 -22.99
C PRO A 191 5.37 11.29 -23.69
N SER A 192 6.66 11.23 -24.03
CA SER A 192 7.23 10.05 -24.70
C SER A 192 7.16 8.79 -23.84
N GLU A 193 7.50 8.87 -22.54
CA GLU A 193 7.45 7.74 -21.62
C GLU A 193 6.02 7.19 -21.47
N SER A 194 5.02 8.07 -21.41
CA SER A 194 3.61 7.67 -21.33
C SER A 194 3.13 7.00 -22.62
N ILE A 195 3.52 7.54 -23.78
CA ILE A 195 3.17 7.00 -25.09
C ILE A 195 3.84 5.65 -25.34
N GLU A 196 5.11 5.49 -24.95
CA GLU A 196 5.87 4.26 -25.11
C GLU A 196 5.30 3.12 -24.25
N SER A 197 4.96 3.40 -22.99
CA SER A 197 4.38 2.39 -22.10
C SER A 197 2.92 2.08 -22.42
N GLY A 198 2.18 3.03 -23.00
CA GLY A 198 0.72 3.00 -23.09
C GLY A 198 0.00 3.13 -21.74
N LEU A 199 0.74 3.37 -20.66
CA LEU A 199 0.26 3.40 -19.27
C LEU A 199 0.79 4.64 -18.55
N ALA A 200 -0.10 5.38 -17.90
CA ALA A 200 0.26 6.58 -17.14
C ALA A 200 -0.53 6.68 -15.82
N SER A 201 0.03 7.42 -14.86
CA SER A 201 -0.71 7.85 -13.66
C SER A 201 -1.62 9.05 -14.00
N CYS A 202 -2.45 9.51 -13.06
CA CYS A 202 -3.19 10.77 -13.20
C CYS A 202 -2.25 11.95 -13.50
N THR A 203 -1.06 11.98 -12.91
CA THR A 203 -0.03 12.99 -13.18
C THR A 203 0.50 12.87 -14.60
N GLY A 204 0.86 11.67 -15.04
CA GLY A 204 1.39 11.45 -16.40
C GLY A 204 0.37 11.75 -17.50
N LEU A 205 -0.90 11.40 -17.28
CA LEU A 205 -2.00 11.77 -18.18
C LEU A 205 -2.19 13.30 -18.22
N SER A 206 -2.12 13.97 -17.07
CA SER A 206 -2.23 15.42 -16.97
C SER A 206 -1.09 16.13 -17.69
N ILE A 207 0.16 15.69 -17.50
CA ILE A 207 1.34 16.21 -18.23
C ILE A 207 1.11 16.09 -19.74
N LEU A 208 0.72 14.90 -20.23
CA LEU A 208 0.50 14.66 -21.65
C LEU A 208 -0.62 15.57 -22.23
N LEU A 209 -1.73 15.75 -21.51
CA LEU A 209 -2.81 16.64 -21.95
C LEU A 209 -2.39 18.11 -21.93
N ILE A 210 -1.65 18.55 -20.90
CA ILE A 210 -1.15 19.92 -20.82
C ILE A 210 -0.19 20.19 -21.96
N ASP A 211 0.77 19.30 -22.22
CA ASP A 211 1.74 19.48 -23.30
C ASP A 211 1.06 19.46 -24.67
N ALA A 212 0.01 18.65 -24.85
CA ALA A 212 -0.84 18.70 -26.05
C ALA A 212 -1.54 20.07 -26.19
N CYS A 213 -2.16 20.58 -25.13
CA CYS A 213 -2.76 21.91 -25.10
C CYS A 213 -1.74 23.01 -25.44
N ARG A 214 -0.59 23.00 -24.77
CA ARG A 214 0.50 23.97 -24.97
C ARG A 214 1.07 23.91 -26.39
N SER A 215 1.13 22.71 -26.99
CA SER A 215 1.60 22.54 -28.37
C SER A 215 0.77 23.35 -29.36
N VAL A 216 -0.53 23.52 -29.12
CA VAL A 216 -1.46 24.30 -29.96
C VAL A 216 -1.80 25.68 -29.36
N GLY A 217 -0.99 26.17 -28.43
CA GLY A 217 -1.11 27.53 -27.89
C GLY A 217 -2.20 27.74 -26.84
N ILE A 218 -2.71 26.67 -26.20
CA ILE A 218 -3.70 26.74 -25.12
C ILE A 218 -2.97 26.86 -23.77
N PRO A 219 -3.25 27.88 -22.94
CA PRO A 219 -2.70 27.94 -21.59
C PRO A 219 -3.31 26.85 -20.72
N ALA A 220 -2.46 25.97 -20.20
CA ALA A 220 -2.87 24.87 -19.35
C ALA A 220 -1.83 24.62 -18.24
N ARG A 221 -2.30 24.16 -17.08
CA ARG A 221 -1.46 23.90 -15.90
C ARG A 221 -1.93 22.66 -15.13
N LEU A 222 -0.95 22.03 -14.48
CA LEU A 222 -1.18 20.87 -13.64
C LEU A 222 -1.71 21.34 -12.29
N VAL A 223 -2.78 20.71 -11.84
CA VAL A 223 -3.42 20.95 -10.55
C VAL A 223 -3.43 19.65 -9.77
N GLY A 224 -3.31 19.72 -8.45
CA GLY A 224 -3.40 18.54 -7.62
C GLY A 224 -3.75 18.81 -6.17
N ILE A 225 -4.24 17.75 -5.53
CA ILE A 225 -4.44 17.66 -4.10
C ILE A 225 -3.55 16.54 -3.54
N PRO A 226 -2.73 16.80 -2.50
CA PRO A 226 -1.84 15.79 -1.92
C PRO A 226 -2.59 14.64 -1.26
N ASN A 227 -3.72 14.95 -0.63
CA ASN A 227 -4.60 13.96 -0.03
C ASN A 227 -6.03 14.53 0.04
N TRP A 228 -7.01 13.77 -0.45
CA TRP A 228 -8.42 14.13 -0.29
C TRP A 228 -8.79 14.30 1.20
N ALA A 229 -9.87 15.03 1.48
CA ALA A 229 -10.30 15.32 2.86
C ALA A 229 -10.61 14.05 3.70
N ASP A 230 -10.91 12.93 3.03
CA ASP A 230 -11.15 11.62 3.63
C ASP A 230 -9.89 10.72 3.67
N ASN A 231 -8.71 11.28 3.39
CA ASN A 231 -7.40 10.61 3.44
C ASN A 231 -7.20 9.43 2.47
N ARG A 232 -8.03 9.32 1.43
CA ARG A 232 -7.97 8.18 0.50
C ARG A 232 -6.84 8.25 -0.53
N GLY A 233 -6.08 9.34 -0.58
CA GLY A 233 -4.94 9.52 -1.46
C GLY A 233 -4.96 10.82 -2.26
N ASN A 234 -3.96 10.98 -3.11
CA ASN A 234 -3.79 12.15 -3.98
C ASN A 234 -4.58 12.02 -5.28
N HIS A 235 -4.73 13.14 -5.98
CA HIS A 235 -5.14 13.16 -7.38
C HIS A 235 -4.60 14.42 -8.08
N THR A 236 -4.35 14.32 -9.39
CA THR A 236 -3.94 15.45 -10.23
C THR A 236 -4.78 15.53 -11.49
N TRP A 237 -5.04 16.74 -11.94
CA TRP A 237 -5.87 17.06 -13.10
C TRP A 237 -5.36 18.32 -13.82
N VAL A 238 -6.10 18.77 -14.83
CA VAL A 238 -5.71 19.89 -15.69
C VAL A 238 -6.65 21.07 -15.51
N GLU A 239 -6.07 22.26 -15.32
CA GLU A 239 -6.78 23.53 -15.52
C GLU A 239 -6.39 24.15 -16.87
N VAL A 240 -7.39 24.66 -17.59
CA VAL A 240 -7.31 25.27 -18.92
C VAL A 240 -7.87 26.69 -18.86
N TRP A 241 -7.19 27.64 -19.50
CA TRP A 241 -7.65 29.02 -19.57
C TRP A 241 -8.55 29.26 -20.79
N ASP A 242 -9.81 29.63 -20.56
CA ASP A 242 -10.74 30.15 -21.58
C ASP A 242 -11.53 31.33 -21.00
N THR A 243 -10.96 32.53 -21.06
CA THR A 243 -11.41 33.76 -20.35
C THR A 243 -11.36 33.69 -18.81
N SER A 244 -11.49 32.50 -18.25
CA SER A 244 -11.24 32.12 -16.86
C SER A 244 -10.59 30.73 -16.80
N TRP A 245 -10.14 30.30 -15.62
CA TRP A 245 -9.67 28.93 -15.41
C TRP A 245 -10.86 27.98 -15.30
N HIS A 246 -10.80 26.90 -16.08
CA HIS A 246 -11.74 25.77 -16.07
C HIS A 246 -10.95 24.48 -15.85
N PHE A 247 -11.57 23.41 -15.34
CA PHE A 247 -10.85 22.16 -15.03
C PHE A 247 -11.42 20.94 -15.75
N THR A 248 -10.58 19.92 -15.95
CA THR A 248 -10.96 18.62 -16.52
C THR A 248 -10.00 17.52 -16.06
N GLY A 249 -10.51 16.29 -15.92
CA GLY A 249 -9.69 15.10 -15.71
C GLY A 249 -9.00 14.66 -17.01
N ALA A 250 -7.75 14.22 -16.95
CA ALA A 250 -7.01 13.82 -18.14
C ALA A 250 -7.36 12.38 -18.56
N ALA A 251 -7.69 12.19 -19.84
CA ALA A 251 -8.29 10.97 -20.40
C ALA A 251 -9.70 10.67 -19.89
N GLU A 252 -10.37 11.68 -19.33
CA GLU A 252 -11.69 11.58 -18.72
C GLU A 252 -12.64 12.66 -19.31
N PRO A 253 -12.87 12.66 -20.64
CA PRO A 253 -13.72 13.67 -21.27
C PRO A 253 -15.18 13.55 -20.79
N ASP A 254 -15.76 14.66 -20.33
CA ASP A 254 -17.20 14.73 -20.01
C ASP A 254 -17.97 15.39 -21.19
N PRO A 255 -19.09 14.80 -21.65
CA PRO A 255 -19.94 15.37 -22.69
C PRO A 255 -20.52 16.75 -22.35
N LYS A 256 -20.63 17.11 -21.07
CA LYS A 256 -21.15 18.39 -20.60
C LYS A 256 -20.14 19.53 -20.68
N GLY A 257 -18.86 19.24 -20.88
CA GLY A 257 -17.82 20.27 -20.97
C GLY A 257 -16.77 20.20 -19.87
N LEU A 258 -15.97 21.26 -19.81
CA LEU A 258 -15.08 21.53 -18.67
C LEU A 258 -15.91 21.81 -17.41
N ASP A 259 -15.27 21.74 -16.24
CA ASP A 259 -15.88 21.89 -14.91
C ASP A 259 -16.89 20.79 -14.54
N HIS A 260 -16.88 19.68 -15.28
CA HIS A 260 -17.68 18.49 -15.01
C HIS A 260 -16.75 17.28 -14.88
N THR A 261 -16.53 16.83 -13.64
CA THR A 261 -15.63 15.71 -13.35
C THR A 261 -16.18 14.85 -12.21
N TRP A 262 -15.71 13.60 -12.12
CA TRP A 262 -16.12 12.70 -11.03
C TRP A 262 -15.64 13.18 -9.65
N PHE A 263 -14.60 14.03 -9.60
CA PHE A 263 -13.98 14.53 -8.39
C PHE A 263 -14.51 15.89 -7.90
N GLU A 264 -15.47 16.52 -8.59
CA GLU A 264 -15.98 17.85 -8.24
C GLU A 264 -16.44 17.93 -6.77
N ALA A 265 -17.23 16.95 -6.32
CA ALA A 265 -17.74 16.88 -4.96
C ALA A 265 -16.63 16.67 -3.90
N ASP A 266 -15.51 16.06 -4.28
CA ASP A 266 -14.37 15.85 -3.39
C ASP A 266 -13.45 17.07 -3.35
N ALA A 267 -13.22 17.72 -4.49
CA ALA A 267 -12.50 18.98 -4.57
C ALA A 267 -13.22 20.10 -3.80
N ALA A 268 -14.55 20.09 -3.77
CA ALA A 268 -15.36 21.01 -2.99
C ALA A 268 -15.14 20.90 -1.47
N GLN A 269 -14.58 19.78 -0.98
CA GLN A 269 -14.27 19.52 0.43
C GLN A 269 -12.83 19.91 0.82
N ALA A 270 -12.03 20.42 -0.12
CA ALA A 270 -10.66 20.84 0.13
C ALA A 270 -10.57 21.95 1.20
N THR A 271 -9.48 21.96 1.97
CA THR A 271 -9.28 22.91 3.06
C THR A 271 -8.06 23.78 2.77
N ARG A 272 -8.30 25.07 2.49
CA ARG A 272 -7.27 26.03 2.06
C ARG A 272 -6.04 26.06 2.97
N ASP A 273 -6.26 26.04 4.28
CA ASP A 273 -5.21 26.19 5.29
C ASP A 273 -4.53 24.85 5.67
N SER A 274 -4.97 23.73 5.08
CA SER A 274 -4.32 22.44 5.25
C SER A 274 -3.34 22.19 4.11
N LYS A 275 -2.05 22.07 4.41
CA LYS A 275 -1.04 21.73 3.39
C LYS A 275 -1.33 20.41 2.68
N GLU A 276 -1.97 19.49 3.38
CA GLU A 276 -2.28 18.15 2.89
C GLU A 276 -3.59 18.09 2.10
N HIS A 277 -4.58 18.93 2.46
CA HIS A 277 -5.93 18.91 1.87
C HIS A 277 -6.28 20.17 1.04
N ALA A 278 -5.30 21.03 0.76
CA ALA A 278 -5.46 22.15 -0.15
C ALA A 278 -5.20 21.74 -1.60
N ILE A 279 -5.75 22.52 -2.53
CA ILE A 279 -5.55 22.33 -3.97
C ILE A 279 -4.50 23.32 -4.47
N TYR A 280 -3.52 22.80 -5.18
CA TYR A 280 -2.39 23.55 -5.71
C TYR A 280 -2.39 23.48 -7.23
N ALA A 281 -2.08 24.60 -7.88
CA ALA A 281 -1.77 24.63 -9.31
C ALA A 281 -0.30 25.00 -9.52
N THR A 282 0.35 24.30 -10.44
CA THR A 282 1.74 24.59 -10.84
C THR A 282 1.87 26.00 -11.43
N SER A 283 3.03 26.62 -11.22
CA SER A 283 3.44 27.88 -11.82
C SER A 283 4.90 27.76 -12.24
N PHE A 284 5.21 28.09 -13.50
CA PHE A 284 6.61 28.14 -13.93
C PHE A 284 7.32 29.36 -13.33
N LYS A 285 6.61 30.49 -13.22
CA LYS A 285 7.04 31.68 -12.47
C LYS A 285 7.26 31.28 -11.02
N LYS A 286 8.41 31.65 -10.46
CA LYS A 286 8.78 31.36 -9.08
C LYS A 286 7.78 31.96 -8.10
N THR A 287 7.38 31.16 -7.12
CA THR A 287 6.52 31.55 -5.98
C THR A 287 7.14 31.04 -4.68
N ASP A 288 6.65 31.55 -3.55
CA ASP A 288 7.09 31.11 -2.21
C ASP A 288 6.48 29.77 -1.79
N LEU A 289 5.68 29.14 -2.65
CA LEU A 289 4.92 27.94 -2.35
C LEU A 289 5.37 26.80 -3.29
N PRO A 290 5.93 25.70 -2.76
CA PRO A 290 6.26 24.55 -3.58
C PRO A 290 5.00 23.77 -3.96
N PHE A 291 4.98 23.21 -5.17
CA PHE A 291 3.98 22.23 -5.57
C PHE A 291 4.21 20.91 -4.81
N PRO A 292 3.21 20.35 -4.12
CA PRO A 292 3.39 19.12 -3.37
C PRO A 292 3.49 17.90 -4.30
N LEU A 293 4.69 17.32 -4.38
CA LEU A 293 4.97 16.10 -5.13
C LEU A 293 4.93 14.89 -4.19
N VAL A 294 3.82 14.17 -4.17
CA VAL A 294 3.60 13.03 -3.25
C VAL A 294 4.58 11.86 -3.43
N TRP A 295 5.22 11.74 -4.60
CA TRP A 295 6.27 10.73 -4.86
C TRP A 295 7.69 11.27 -4.63
N ALA A 296 7.85 12.57 -4.41
CA ALA A 296 9.12 13.25 -4.21
C ALA A 296 8.95 14.45 -3.25
N PRO A 297 8.54 14.20 -1.98
CA PRO A 297 8.12 15.26 -1.05
C PRO A 297 9.23 16.24 -0.68
N ASP A 298 10.49 15.84 -0.86
CA ASP A 298 11.67 16.66 -0.57
C ASP A 298 12.01 17.65 -1.71
N LEU A 299 11.31 17.57 -2.86
CA LEU A 299 11.51 18.51 -3.96
C LEU A 299 10.66 19.77 -3.77
N ASP A 300 11.32 20.90 -3.54
CA ASP A 300 10.69 22.21 -3.27
C ASP A 300 10.87 23.23 -4.40
N TYR A 301 11.56 22.86 -5.49
CA TYR A 301 11.92 23.78 -6.56
C TYR A 301 10.83 23.99 -7.62
N ILE A 302 9.73 23.23 -7.55
CA ILE A 302 8.56 23.41 -8.43
C ILE A 302 7.61 24.40 -7.76
N SER A 303 7.37 25.54 -8.38
CA SER A 303 6.49 26.57 -7.82
C SER A 303 5.01 26.27 -8.02
N ALA A 304 4.19 26.73 -7.08
CA ALA A 304 2.75 26.56 -7.08
C ALA A 304 2.01 27.80 -6.58
N ILE A 305 0.71 27.81 -6.82
CA ILE A 305 -0.25 28.71 -6.18
C ILE A 305 -1.37 27.88 -5.54
N ASN A 306 -1.90 28.34 -4.41
CA ASN A 306 -3.05 27.71 -3.76
C ASN A 306 -4.34 28.17 -4.44
N VAL A 307 -5.03 27.24 -5.11
CA VAL A 307 -6.26 27.49 -5.89
C VAL A 307 -7.50 26.89 -5.26
N THR A 308 -7.42 26.47 -3.99
CA THR A 308 -8.53 25.82 -3.25
C THR A 308 -9.86 26.55 -3.40
N ASP A 309 -9.84 27.88 -3.34
CA ASP A 309 -11.04 28.72 -3.37
C ASP A 309 -11.80 28.66 -4.71
N ASN A 310 -11.16 28.16 -5.78
CA ASN A 310 -11.82 27.92 -7.07
C ASN A 310 -12.75 26.70 -7.02
N TYR A 311 -12.55 25.80 -6.07
CA TYR A 311 -13.28 24.53 -5.95
C TYR A 311 -14.26 24.53 -4.78
N THR A 312 -13.96 25.27 -3.71
CA THR A 312 -14.81 25.28 -2.51
C THR A 312 -16.01 26.23 -2.66
N PRO A 313 -17.23 25.82 -2.23
CA PRO A 313 -18.41 26.68 -2.27
C PRO A 313 -18.24 27.96 -1.43
N LYS A 314 -18.65 29.13 -1.98
CA LYS A 314 -18.61 30.42 -1.27
C LYS A 314 -19.62 30.56 -0.13
N SER A 315 -20.58 29.64 -0.01
CA SER A 315 -21.55 29.55 1.08
C SER A 315 -21.57 28.13 1.63
N LYS A 316 -21.60 27.98 2.96
CA LYS A 316 -21.78 26.65 3.61
C LYS A 316 -23.05 26.00 3.07
N LEU A 317 -22.91 24.83 2.45
CA LEU A 317 -24.04 24.00 2.05
C LEU A 317 -24.91 23.73 3.29
N LYS A 318 -26.22 23.94 3.15
CA LYS A 318 -27.20 23.55 4.18
C LYS A 318 -27.07 22.05 4.44
N HIS A 319 -27.18 21.64 5.71
CA HIS A 319 -27.32 20.24 6.08
C HIS A 319 -28.42 19.60 5.25
N ILE A 320 -28.05 18.58 4.49
CA ILE A 320 -28.96 17.65 3.86
C ILE A 320 -28.81 16.36 4.67
N ASP A 321 -29.93 15.73 5.05
CA ASP A 321 -29.97 14.43 5.74
C ASP A 321 -29.55 13.27 4.82
N LYS A 322 -28.49 13.48 4.02
CA LYS A 322 -27.96 12.53 3.04
C LYS A 322 -26.46 12.31 3.24
N THR A 323 -26.01 11.11 2.88
CA THR A 323 -24.62 10.70 2.82
C THR A 323 -24.28 10.27 1.40
N ARG A 324 -23.07 10.61 0.96
CA ARG A 324 -22.50 10.12 -0.30
C ARG A 324 -21.82 8.77 -0.05
N LEU A 325 -22.42 7.69 -0.55
CA LEU A 325 -21.82 6.35 -0.50
C LEU A 325 -20.93 6.11 -1.73
N LEU A 326 -19.63 5.92 -1.52
CA LEU A 326 -18.67 5.48 -2.54
C LEU A 326 -18.56 3.96 -2.54
N VAL A 327 -18.81 3.31 -3.68
CA VAL A 327 -18.80 1.85 -3.82
C VAL A 327 -17.61 1.41 -4.67
N LYS A 328 -16.78 0.55 -4.08
CA LYS A 328 -15.63 -0.10 -4.73
C LYS A 328 -15.84 -1.61 -4.74
N VAL A 329 -15.67 -2.25 -5.90
CA VAL A 329 -15.80 -3.71 -6.05
C VAL A 329 -14.47 -4.30 -6.50
N LEU A 330 -14.01 -5.33 -5.81
CA LEU A 330 -12.76 -6.06 -6.07
C LEU A 330 -13.04 -7.49 -6.56
N ASP A 331 -12.13 -8.07 -7.35
CA ASP A 331 -12.20 -9.48 -7.75
C ASP A 331 -11.95 -10.45 -6.58
N ARG A 332 -11.14 -10.04 -5.59
CA ARG A 332 -10.82 -10.76 -4.34
C ARG A 332 -10.37 -9.79 -3.25
N PRO A 333 -10.22 -10.21 -1.97
CA PRO A 333 -9.66 -9.34 -0.94
C PRO A 333 -8.30 -8.79 -1.36
N ALA A 334 -8.12 -7.47 -1.27
CA ALA A 334 -6.94 -6.74 -1.75
C ALA A 334 -6.59 -7.00 -3.24
N GLY A 335 -7.58 -7.45 -4.02
CA GLY A 335 -7.46 -7.72 -5.46
C GLY A 335 -7.65 -6.48 -6.33
N ASN A 336 -7.84 -6.71 -7.62
CA ASN A 336 -8.06 -5.65 -8.59
C ASN A 336 -9.50 -5.20 -8.57
N ARG A 337 -9.71 -3.90 -8.82
CA ARG A 337 -11.04 -3.33 -9.04
C ARG A 337 -11.65 -3.88 -10.31
N ILE A 338 -12.95 -4.13 -10.25
CA ILE A 338 -13.72 -4.66 -11.37
C ILE A 338 -15.01 -3.90 -11.59
N THR A 339 -15.47 -3.96 -12.82
CA THR A 339 -16.76 -3.46 -13.25
C THR A 339 -17.86 -4.46 -12.89
N SER A 340 -18.83 -4.01 -12.10
CA SER A 340 -20.01 -4.78 -11.68
C SER A 340 -21.22 -3.85 -11.65
N LYS A 341 -22.41 -4.38 -11.97
CA LYS A 341 -23.64 -3.60 -11.80
C LYS A 341 -24.00 -3.56 -10.32
N ILE A 342 -24.39 -2.39 -9.84
CA ILE A 342 -24.80 -2.15 -8.46
C ILE A 342 -26.26 -1.70 -8.48
N CYS A 343 -27.09 -2.34 -7.67
CA CYS A 343 -28.46 -1.93 -7.41
C CYS A 343 -28.61 -1.70 -5.90
N ILE A 344 -29.15 -0.56 -5.49
CA ILE A 344 -29.42 -0.22 -4.09
C ILE A 344 -30.92 -0.07 -3.91
N THR A 345 -31.49 -0.82 -2.98
CA THR A 345 -32.92 -0.81 -2.64
C THR A 345 -33.11 -0.54 -1.16
N ASP A 346 -34.21 0.09 -0.80
CA ASP A 346 -34.64 0.20 0.60
C ASP A 346 -35.55 -1.00 0.95
N PRO A 347 -35.25 -1.78 2.00
CA PRO A 347 -36.10 -2.89 2.42
C PRO A 347 -37.48 -2.46 2.94
N ASN A 348 -37.64 -1.20 3.35
CA ASN A 348 -38.87 -0.65 3.91
C ASN A 348 -39.64 0.26 2.93
N ASP A 349 -39.01 0.67 1.83
CA ASP A 349 -39.63 1.49 0.78
C ASP A 349 -39.27 0.98 -0.62
N SER A 350 -40.21 0.25 -1.24
CA SER A 350 -40.03 -0.29 -2.58
C SER A 350 -39.88 0.76 -3.70
N ALA A 351 -40.17 2.03 -3.43
CA ALA A 351 -39.97 3.12 -4.39
C ALA A 351 -38.51 3.60 -4.45
N VAL A 352 -37.70 3.30 -3.42
CA VAL A 352 -36.30 3.72 -3.36
C VAL A 352 -35.43 2.69 -4.07
N HIS A 353 -34.90 3.11 -5.22
CA HIS A 353 -34.10 2.26 -6.09
C HIS A 353 -33.02 3.10 -6.81
N PHE A 354 -31.76 2.73 -6.64
CA PHE A 354 -30.63 3.34 -7.33
C PHE A 354 -29.85 2.28 -8.10
N GLU A 355 -29.33 2.62 -9.27
CA GLU A 355 -28.48 1.73 -10.06
C GLU A 355 -27.22 2.43 -10.53
N GLY A 356 -26.15 1.66 -10.68
CA GLY A 356 -24.89 2.16 -11.21
C GLY A 356 -23.96 1.03 -11.61
N THR A 357 -22.78 1.38 -12.10
CA THR A 357 -21.76 0.41 -12.50
C THR A 357 -20.44 0.79 -11.85
N SER A 358 -19.84 -0.14 -11.08
CA SER A 358 -18.55 0.10 -10.41
C SER A 358 -17.42 0.26 -11.42
N ARG A 359 -16.32 0.88 -10.98
CA ARG A 359 -15.16 1.23 -11.81
C ARG A 359 -14.05 0.19 -11.66
N ASP A 360 -13.46 -0.23 -12.78
CA ASP A 360 -12.29 -1.12 -12.83
C ASP A 360 -10.96 -0.35 -12.77
N GLU A 361 -9.83 -1.06 -12.87
CA GLU A 361 -8.47 -0.49 -12.82
C GLU A 361 -8.12 0.50 -13.95
N LYS A 362 -9.00 0.68 -14.95
CA LYS A 362 -8.78 1.66 -16.02
C LYS A 362 -9.16 3.08 -15.61
N PHE A 363 -9.91 3.21 -14.51
CA PHE A 363 -10.29 4.50 -13.93
C PHE A 363 -9.32 4.89 -12.83
N ASP A 364 -9.21 6.19 -12.53
CA ASP A 364 -8.42 6.65 -11.39
C ASP A 364 -8.79 5.89 -10.12
N SER A 365 -7.80 5.60 -9.29
CA SER A 365 -7.96 4.85 -8.02
C SER A 365 -9.01 5.48 -7.10
N ASN A 366 -9.25 6.78 -7.22
CA ASN A 366 -10.24 7.55 -6.47
C ASN A 366 -11.58 7.73 -7.19
N ASP A 367 -11.69 7.45 -8.50
CA ASP A 367 -12.97 7.51 -9.23
C ASP A 367 -13.80 6.29 -8.83
N MET A 368 -14.76 6.47 -7.93
CA MET A 368 -15.64 5.40 -7.44
C MET A 368 -17.09 5.71 -7.81
N LEU A 369 -17.89 4.64 -7.93
CA LEU A 369 -19.33 4.81 -8.11
C LEU A 369 -19.93 5.44 -6.85
N ALA A 370 -20.61 6.57 -6.98
CA ALA A 370 -21.19 7.30 -5.86
C ALA A 370 -22.74 7.26 -5.89
N PHE A 371 -23.35 7.18 -4.71
CA PHE A 371 -24.80 7.30 -4.50
C PHE A 371 -25.12 8.28 -3.38
N GLU A 372 -26.20 9.05 -3.53
CA GLU A 372 -26.71 9.94 -2.48
C GLU A 372 -27.84 9.22 -1.71
N LEU A 373 -27.55 8.77 -0.50
CA LEU A 373 -28.44 7.96 0.34
C LEU A 373 -28.87 8.76 1.57
N LEU A 374 -30.00 8.43 2.19
CA LEU A 374 -30.39 9.04 3.47
C LEU A 374 -29.42 8.61 4.57
N GLN A 375 -29.12 9.50 5.53
CA GLN A 375 -28.31 9.18 6.70
C GLN A 375 -29.07 8.30 7.70
N SER A 376 -28.33 7.54 8.52
CA SER A 376 -28.89 6.66 9.57
C SER A 376 -29.96 5.69 9.07
N HIS A 377 -29.82 5.20 7.83
CA HIS A 377 -30.80 4.39 7.14
C HIS A 377 -30.17 3.12 6.57
N THR A 378 -30.91 2.01 6.50
CA THR A 378 -30.37 0.74 6.02
C THR A 378 -30.85 0.43 4.61
N TYR A 379 -29.92 0.10 3.73
CA TYR A 379 -30.18 -0.28 2.34
C TYR A 379 -29.69 -1.70 2.05
N LYS A 380 -30.32 -2.34 1.07
CA LYS A 380 -29.81 -3.56 0.44
C LYS A 380 -29.09 -3.21 -0.84
N ILE A 381 -27.84 -3.64 -0.96
CA ILE A 381 -26.95 -3.42 -2.09
C ILE A 381 -26.72 -4.75 -2.78
N GLN A 382 -27.15 -4.84 -4.02
CA GLN A 382 -26.92 -5.98 -4.88
C GLN A 382 -25.79 -5.68 -5.87
N VAL A 383 -24.80 -6.56 -5.94
CA VAL A 383 -23.69 -6.51 -6.89
C VAL A 383 -23.83 -7.65 -7.88
N GLN A 384 -23.89 -7.34 -9.17
CA GLN A 384 -23.93 -8.34 -10.23
C GLN A 384 -22.62 -8.32 -11.01
N ALA A 385 -21.91 -9.45 -10.97
CA ALA A 385 -20.64 -9.66 -11.65
C ALA A 385 -20.67 -10.96 -12.46
N GLY A 386 -20.82 -10.84 -13.79
CA GLY A 386 -21.03 -11.99 -14.66
C GLY A 386 -22.31 -12.74 -14.31
N LYS A 387 -22.19 -14.03 -13.92
CA LYS A 387 -23.33 -14.87 -13.47
C LYS A 387 -23.57 -14.83 -11.96
N HIS A 388 -22.72 -14.16 -11.20
CA HIS A 388 -22.79 -14.12 -9.74
C HIS A 388 -23.51 -12.85 -9.28
N THR A 389 -24.36 -13.01 -8.27
CA THR A 389 -25.07 -11.92 -7.60
C THR A 389 -24.73 -11.97 -6.11
N LEU A 390 -24.17 -10.89 -5.59
CA LEU A 390 -23.89 -10.70 -4.18
C LEU A 390 -24.91 -9.71 -3.61
N ASN A 391 -25.43 -9.99 -2.41
CA ASN A 391 -26.31 -9.05 -1.69
C ASN A 391 -25.62 -8.67 -0.39
N HIS A 392 -25.63 -7.38 -0.07
CA HIS A 392 -24.98 -6.80 1.08
C HIS A 392 -25.96 -5.82 1.76
N GLU A 393 -26.10 -5.87 3.07
CA GLU A 393 -26.85 -4.85 3.81
C GLU A 393 -25.89 -3.76 4.29
N PHE A 394 -26.23 -2.50 4.02
CA PHE A 394 -25.40 -1.37 4.37
C PHE A 394 -26.22 -0.33 5.14
N ALA A 395 -25.79 -0.03 6.37
CA ALA A 395 -26.35 1.04 7.18
C ALA A 395 -25.52 2.32 6.97
N THR A 396 -26.18 3.36 6.48
CA THR A 396 -25.58 4.69 6.39
C THR A 396 -25.47 5.30 7.79
N SER A 397 -24.42 6.09 8.02
CA SER A 397 -24.20 6.85 9.25
C SER A 397 -24.57 8.32 9.07
N THR A 398 -24.25 9.15 10.06
CA THR A 398 -24.38 10.62 9.97
C THR A 398 -23.21 11.28 9.25
N ASN A 399 -22.21 10.51 8.81
CA ASN A 399 -21.09 11.05 8.03
C ASN A 399 -21.58 11.54 6.67
N SER A 400 -21.05 12.66 6.18
CA SER A 400 -21.39 13.21 4.87
C SER A 400 -20.95 12.30 3.70
N GLN A 401 -19.96 11.44 3.93
CA GLN A 401 -19.45 10.48 2.95
C GLN A 401 -19.03 9.18 3.64
N GLN A 402 -19.27 8.04 2.99
CA GLN A 402 -18.86 6.71 3.44
C GLN A 402 -18.33 5.89 2.26
N MET A 403 -17.42 4.96 2.52
CA MET A 403 -16.91 4.03 1.52
C MET A 403 -17.34 2.60 1.85
N LEU A 404 -17.83 1.90 0.84
CA LEU A 404 -18.13 0.48 0.87
C LEU A 404 -17.24 -0.24 -0.12
N VAL A 405 -16.39 -1.13 0.39
CA VAL A 405 -15.56 -2.03 -0.41
C VAL A 405 -16.18 -3.42 -0.36
N LEU A 406 -16.47 -3.98 -1.52
CA LEU A 406 -17.03 -5.32 -1.69
C LEU A 406 -16.02 -6.13 -2.50
N ASP A 407 -15.77 -7.38 -2.15
CA ASP A 407 -14.92 -8.25 -2.97
C ASP A 407 -15.67 -9.53 -3.39
N LEU A 408 -15.45 -9.98 -4.62
CA LEU A 408 -16.20 -11.12 -5.16
C LEU A 408 -15.68 -12.48 -4.70
N ALA A 409 -14.41 -12.56 -4.27
CA ALA A 409 -13.88 -13.76 -3.63
C ALA A 409 -14.29 -13.90 -2.15
N GLU A 410 -15.10 -12.98 -1.62
CA GLU A 410 -15.96 -13.24 -0.46
C GLU A 410 -16.80 -14.51 -0.63
N THR A 411 -16.96 -15.03 -1.86
CA THR A 411 -17.52 -16.37 -2.11
C THR A 411 -16.55 -17.56 -1.93
N ALA A 412 -15.42 -17.37 -1.26
CA ALA A 412 -14.65 -18.47 -0.66
C ALA A 412 -14.40 -18.33 0.85
N THR A 413 -14.43 -17.13 1.45
CA THR A 413 -14.07 -16.98 2.87
C THR A 413 -14.74 -15.87 3.67
N ALA A 414 -15.62 -15.03 3.13
CA ALA A 414 -16.45 -14.17 3.97
C ALA A 414 -17.74 -14.90 4.32
N PHE A 415 -17.66 -15.68 5.39
CA PHE A 415 -18.81 -16.20 6.08
C PHE A 415 -19.59 -15.04 6.73
N THR A 416 -20.33 -14.23 5.95
CA THR A 416 -21.64 -13.78 6.45
C THR A 416 -22.54 -15.00 6.34
N ILE A 417 -22.37 -15.95 7.26
CA ILE A 417 -23.35 -17.00 7.42
C ILE A 417 -24.59 -16.22 7.87
N VAL A 418 -25.60 -16.10 6.99
CA VAL A 418 -26.97 -16.20 7.48
C VAL A 418 -27.04 -17.59 8.08
N THR A 419 -26.57 -17.73 9.32
CA THR A 419 -26.54 -18.99 10.03
C THR A 419 -27.96 -19.50 9.99
N PRO A 420 -28.24 -20.63 9.31
CA PRO A 420 -29.57 -21.20 9.33
C PRO A 420 -29.93 -21.34 10.80
N GLN A 421 -30.91 -20.56 11.26
CA GLN A 421 -31.28 -20.63 12.66
C GLN A 421 -31.78 -22.05 12.91
N LEU A 422 -31.07 -22.77 13.78
CA LEU A 422 -31.53 -24.06 14.24
C LEU A 422 -32.90 -23.87 14.87
N LYS A 423 -33.75 -24.89 14.78
CA LYS A 423 -35.05 -24.82 15.46
C LYS A 423 -34.81 -24.50 16.94
N PRO A 424 -35.59 -23.60 17.57
CA PRO A 424 -35.32 -23.15 18.94
C PRO A 424 -35.12 -24.27 19.95
N LYS A 425 -35.86 -25.38 19.80
CA LYS A 425 -35.71 -26.60 20.61
C LYS A 425 -34.36 -27.29 20.42
N ASP A 426 -33.91 -27.43 19.17
CA ASP A 426 -32.63 -28.07 18.84
C ASP A 426 -31.46 -27.20 19.32
N GLN A 427 -31.56 -25.88 19.15
CA GLN A 427 -30.59 -24.92 19.69
C GLN A 427 -30.49 -25.00 21.22
N ALA A 428 -31.63 -25.03 21.93
CA ALA A 428 -31.64 -25.12 23.39
C ALA A 428 -31.04 -26.45 23.88
N LYS A 429 -31.38 -27.58 23.25
CA LYS A 429 -30.83 -28.90 23.58
C LYS A 429 -29.32 -28.94 23.34
N LEU A 430 -28.86 -28.43 22.20
CA LEU A 430 -27.44 -28.35 21.86
C LEU A 430 -26.67 -27.49 22.85
N LYS A 431 -27.17 -26.29 23.16
CA LYS A 431 -26.56 -25.37 24.12
C LYS A 431 -26.40 -26.03 25.50
N SER A 432 -27.45 -26.67 26.02
CA SER A 432 -27.39 -27.40 27.29
C SER A 432 -26.30 -28.48 27.28
N ALA A 433 -26.27 -29.34 26.27
CA ALA A 433 -25.32 -30.45 26.20
C ALA A 433 -23.86 -29.96 26.10
N LEU A 434 -23.62 -28.87 25.37
CA LEU A 434 -22.28 -28.28 25.25
C LEU A 434 -21.85 -27.59 26.55
N THR A 435 -22.76 -26.88 27.22
CA THR A 435 -22.49 -26.31 28.55
C THR A 435 -22.15 -27.40 29.56
N ASP A 436 -22.90 -28.51 29.58
CA ASP A 436 -22.62 -29.65 30.47
C ASP A 436 -21.26 -30.28 30.18
N PHE A 437 -20.88 -30.41 28.90
CA PHE A 437 -19.56 -30.92 28.50
C PHE A 437 -18.43 -30.00 28.99
N PHE A 438 -18.49 -28.71 28.69
CA PHE A 438 -17.40 -27.78 29.03
C PHE A 438 -17.24 -27.59 30.54
N ASN A 439 -18.31 -27.73 31.33
CA ASN A 439 -18.26 -27.66 32.79
C ASN A 439 -17.94 -29.00 33.48
N ALA A 440 -17.84 -30.11 32.73
CA ALA A 440 -17.48 -31.41 33.28
C ALA A 440 -15.98 -31.51 33.61
N SER A 441 -15.60 -32.43 34.49
CA SER A 441 -14.18 -32.74 34.74
C SER A 441 -13.51 -33.33 33.49
N LEU A 442 -12.19 -33.16 33.36
CA LEU A 442 -11.39 -33.71 32.25
C LEU A 442 -11.62 -35.22 32.05
N GLU A 443 -11.74 -35.98 33.14
CA GLU A 443 -12.05 -37.41 33.11
C GLU A 443 -13.40 -37.70 32.45
N LYS A 444 -14.44 -36.93 32.79
CA LYS A 444 -15.77 -37.06 32.18
C LYS A 444 -15.77 -36.61 30.73
N GLN A 445 -15.03 -35.56 30.38
CA GLN A 445 -14.91 -35.07 29.01
C GLN A 445 -14.29 -36.13 28.08
N SER A 446 -13.24 -36.82 28.53
CA SER A 446 -12.54 -37.85 27.73
C SER A 446 -13.40 -39.04 27.31
N GLY A 447 -14.46 -39.34 28.07
CA GLY A 447 -15.41 -40.41 27.79
C GLY A 447 -16.77 -39.92 27.31
N TRP A 448 -16.92 -38.62 27.03
CA TRP A 448 -18.20 -38.02 26.75
C TRP A 448 -18.79 -38.52 25.43
N LYS A 449 -20.10 -38.79 25.41
CA LYS A 449 -20.83 -39.19 24.22
C LYS A 449 -22.01 -38.26 24.02
N PHE A 450 -21.98 -37.50 22.94
CA PHE A 450 -23.12 -36.69 22.56
C PHE A 450 -24.24 -37.56 22.01
N ASP A 451 -25.45 -37.08 22.24
CA ASP A 451 -26.70 -37.69 21.79
C ASP A 451 -26.70 -37.74 20.25
N HIS A 452 -27.08 -38.88 19.64
CA HIS A 452 -26.98 -39.09 18.18
C HIS A 452 -27.73 -38.03 17.35
N SER A 453 -28.81 -37.50 17.93
CA SER A 453 -29.57 -36.38 17.35
C SER A 453 -28.75 -35.10 17.19
N LEU A 454 -27.82 -34.82 18.12
CA LEU A 454 -26.94 -33.65 18.08
C LEU A 454 -25.77 -33.86 17.10
N GLU A 455 -25.24 -35.08 16.99
CA GLU A 455 -24.26 -35.41 15.95
C GLU A 455 -24.85 -35.22 14.54
N THR A 456 -26.10 -35.66 14.35
CA THR A 456 -26.83 -35.42 13.08
C THR A 456 -27.05 -33.93 12.82
N LEU A 457 -27.23 -33.13 13.87
CA LEU A 457 -27.41 -31.68 13.77
C LEU A 457 -26.12 -31.00 13.27
N LEU A 458 -24.96 -31.41 13.79
CA LEU A 458 -23.63 -30.98 13.32
C LEU A 458 -23.44 -31.33 11.84
N GLN A 459 -23.71 -32.57 11.44
CA GLN A 459 -23.56 -33.02 10.05
C GLN A 459 -24.38 -32.20 9.04
N LYS A 460 -25.55 -31.68 9.46
CA LYS A 460 -26.47 -30.95 8.58
C LYS A 460 -26.30 -29.43 8.63
N ASN A 461 -25.79 -28.90 9.75
CA ASN A 461 -25.78 -27.45 10.03
C ASN A 461 -24.48 -27.03 10.73
N GLU A 462 -23.34 -27.53 10.26
CA GLU A 462 -22.04 -27.33 10.91
C GLU A 462 -21.75 -25.85 11.28
N PRO A 463 -21.96 -24.85 10.42
CA PRO A 463 -21.70 -23.46 10.78
C PRO A 463 -22.50 -22.97 12.01
N ALA A 464 -23.78 -23.37 12.11
CA ALA A 464 -24.63 -23.01 13.24
C ALA A 464 -24.22 -23.69 14.55
N VAL A 465 -23.86 -24.97 14.45
CA VAL A 465 -23.41 -25.74 15.60
C VAL A 465 -22.09 -25.21 16.14
N ARG A 466 -21.15 -24.83 15.26
CA ARG A 466 -19.87 -24.22 15.65
C ARG A 466 -20.04 -22.91 16.41
N GLN A 467 -20.96 -22.05 15.95
CA GLN A 467 -21.28 -20.80 16.65
C GLN A 467 -21.81 -21.06 18.07
N ILE A 468 -22.75 -22.00 18.21
CA ILE A 468 -23.33 -22.34 19.52
C ILE A 468 -22.27 -23.01 20.42
N ALA A 469 -21.38 -23.82 19.87
CA ALA A 469 -20.26 -24.42 20.60
C ALA A 469 -19.26 -23.37 21.09
N TRP A 470 -18.94 -22.38 20.26
CA TRP A 470 -18.11 -21.26 20.66
C TRP A 470 -18.76 -20.45 21.79
N GLU A 471 -20.05 -20.15 21.69
CA GLU A 471 -20.79 -19.45 22.74
C GLU A 471 -20.85 -20.25 24.04
N ALA A 472 -21.06 -21.57 23.98
CA ALA A 472 -21.05 -22.44 25.16
C ALA A 472 -19.65 -22.50 25.79
N TYR A 473 -18.60 -22.62 24.97
CA TYR A 473 -17.21 -22.61 25.42
C TYR A 473 -16.85 -21.31 26.13
N ARG A 474 -17.14 -20.14 25.54
CA ARG A 474 -16.81 -18.83 26.14
C ARG A 474 -17.50 -18.59 27.49
N ASN A 475 -18.69 -19.16 27.67
CA ASN A 475 -19.48 -18.99 28.89
C ASN A 475 -19.23 -20.09 29.94
N ALA A 476 -18.32 -21.03 29.69
CA ALA A 476 -18.02 -22.11 30.61
C ALA A 476 -17.15 -21.66 31.79
N ASP A 477 -17.32 -22.31 32.94
CA ASP A 477 -16.63 -21.95 34.19
C ASP A 477 -15.14 -22.33 34.19
N ILE A 478 -14.68 -23.06 33.18
CA ILE A 478 -13.28 -23.46 32.99
C ILE A 478 -12.31 -22.28 32.80
N HIS A 479 -12.82 -21.08 32.52
CA HIS A 479 -12.00 -19.90 32.22
C HIS A 479 -11.73 -18.99 33.42
N GLN A 480 -11.99 -19.44 34.66
CA GLN A 480 -11.84 -18.59 35.86
C GLN A 480 -10.42 -18.00 36.01
N ASP A 481 -9.38 -18.83 35.87
CA ASP A 481 -7.98 -18.36 35.98
C ASP A 481 -7.63 -17.40 34.84
N LEU A 482 -8.05 -17.72 33.61
CA LEU A 482 -7.83 -16.89 32.43
C LEU A 482 -8.53 -15.53 32.56
N LYS A 483 -9.75 -15.52 33.12
CA LYS A 483 -10.53 -14.32 33.42
C LYS A 483 -9.86 -13.47 34.49
N HIS A 484 -9.38 -14.09 35.57
CA HIS A 484 -8.64 -13.39 36.61
C HIS A 484 -7.41 -12.66 36.05
N ASP A 485 -6.65 -13.33 35.20
CA ASP A 485 -5.49 -12.73 34.54
C ASP A 485 -5.87 -11.61 33.55
N TYR A 486 -6.95 -11.80 32.77
CA TYR A 486 -7.47 -10.75 31.88
C TYR A 486 -7.89 -9.49 32.63
N GLU A 487 -8.64 -9.64 33.73
CA GLU A 487 -9.07 -8.52 34.58
C GLU A 487 -7.89 -7.82 35.26
N ALA A 488 -6.84 -8.59 35.62
CA ALA A 488 -5.60 -8.08 36.20
C ALA A 488 -4.63 -7.48 35.15
N LYS A 489 -4.97 -7.52 33.85
CA LYS A 489 -4.12 -7.07 32.73
C LYS A 489 -2.74 -7.73 32.72
N GLN A 490 -2.74 -9.04 32.91
CA GLN A 490 -1.54 -9.87 32.85
C GLN A 490 -1.84 -11.17 32.12
N VAL A 491 -0.80 -11.86 31.67
CA VAL A 491 -0.89 -13.21 31.15
C VAL A 491 0.18 -14.07 31.77
N ARG A 492 -0.14 -15.34 32.01
CA ARG A 492 0.78 -16.29 32.62
C ARG A 492 0.95 -17.55 31.78
N PHE A 493 2.13 -18.13 31.91
CA PHE A 493 2.38 -19.52 31.55
C PHE A 493 3.39 -20.10 32.53
N GLN A 494 2.98 -21.12 33.29
CA GLN A 494 3.76 -21.68 34.39
C GLN A 494 4.24 -20.57 35.36
N LYS A 495 5.55 -20.44 35.57
CA LYS A 495 6.15 -19.41 36.44
C LYS A 495 6.27 -18.03 35.77
N TYR A 496 6.05 -17.93 34.46
CA TYR A 496 6.26 -16.69 33.71
C TYR A 496 4.99 -15.85 33.76
N LEU A 497 5.13 -14.60 34.17
CA LEU A 497 4.05 -13.61 34.25
C LEU A 497 4.44 -12.40 33.43
N SER A 498 3.54 -11.97 32.55
CA SER A 498 3.71 -10.84 31.66
C SER A 498 2.60 -9.83 31.87
N PRO A 499 2.89 -8.65 32.43
CA PRO A 499 1.95 -7.54 32.44
C PRO A 499 1.73 -6.99 31.03
N TYR A 500 0.54 -6.44 30.77
CA TYR A 500 0.28 -5.68 29.55
C TYR A 500 -0.57 -4.44 29.83
N THR A 501 -0.54 -3.49 28.91
CA THR A 501 -1.53 -2.41 28.88
C THR A 501 -2.46 -2.60 27.69
N VAL A 502 -3.67 -2.04 27.80
CA VAL A 502 -4.70 -2.12 26.76
C VAL A 502 -5.21 -0.71 26.47
N LYS A 503 -5.32 -0.39 25.19
CA LYS A 503 -5.93 0.83 24.68
C LYS A 503 -6.93 0.46 23.57
N TYR A 504 -8.11 1.06 23.59
CA TYR A 504 -9.10 0.96 22.52
C TYR A 504 -9.02 2.21 21.67
N VAL A 505 -8.94 2.04 20.35
CA VAL A 505 -8.85 3.14 19.39
C VAL A 505 -10.03 3.01 18.43
N GLY A 506 -10.72 4.12 18.15
CA GLY A 506 -11.86 4.13 17.24
C GLY A 506 -13.10 3.42 17.76
N GLN A 507 -13.92 2.90 16.84
CA GLN A 507 -15.18 2.18 17.09
C GLN A 507 -15.04 0.69 16.76
N LYS A 508 -15.75 -0.15 17.51
CA LYS A 508 -15.74 -1.61 17.32
C LYS A 508 -16.36 -1.98 15.97
N PRO A 509 -15.65 -2.69 15.07
CA PRO A 509 -16.25 -3.24 13.86
C PRO A 509 -17.34 -4.28 14.16
N ALA A 510 -18.22 -4.53 13.20
CA ALA A 510 -19.36 -5.46 13.35
C ALA A 510 -18.94 -6.89 13.74
N HIS A 511 -17.78 -7.35 13.27
CA HIS A 511 -17.26 -8.70 13.50
C HIS A 511 -16.40 -8.85 14.76
N GLY A 512 -16.29 -7.79 15.57
CA GLY A 512 -15.44 -7.74 16.75
C GLY A 512 -14.23 -6.81 16.57
N TRP A 513 -13.47 -6.62 17.64
CA TRP A 513 -12.27 -5.80 17.61
C TRP A 513 -11.09 -6.52 16.93
N PRO A 514 -10.40 -5.88 15.98
CA PRO A 514 -9.04 -6.25 15.63
C PRO A 514 -8.11 -6.09 16.84
N LEU A 515 -7.16 -7.00 17.04
CA LEU A 515 -6.23 -7.00 18.17
C LEU A 515 -4.79 -6.85 17.68
N PHE A 516 -4.10 -5.79 18.11
CA PHE A 516 -2.68 -5.55 17.86
C PHE A 516 -1.86 -5.79 19.12
N ILE A 517 -1.03 -6.83 19.11
CA ILE A 517 -0.09 -7.15 20.20
C ILE A 517 1.28 -6.56 19.86
N ALA A 518 1.70 -5.54 20.60
CA ALA A 518 2.95 -4.81 20.40
C ALA A 518 3.99 -5.16 21.49
N MET A 519 5.20 -5.51 21.07
CA MET A 519 6.30 -5.92 21.95
C MET A 519 7.46 -4.90 21.93
N HIS A 520 7.98 -4.55 23.10
CA HIS A 520 8.97 -3.50 23.30
C HIS A 520 10.44 -3.95 23.07
N GLY A 521 11.34 -2.98 22.95
CA GLY A 521 12.80 -3.20 22.88
C GLY A 521 13.47 -3.42 24.25
N GLY A 522 14.80 -3.55 24.28
CA GLY A 522 15.57 -3.55 25.55
C GLY A 522 15.65 -4.88 26.29
N GLY A 523 15.88 -5.98 25.59
CA GLY A 523 16.24 -7.26 26.21
C GLY A 523 17.65 -7.23 26.82
N GLY A 524 17.90 -8.04 27.85
CA GLY A 524 19.23 -8.19 28.47
C GLY A 524 19.71 -6.94 29.22
N THR A 525 18.79 -6.09 29.68
CA THR A 525 19.10 -4.84 30.40
C THR A 525 18.63 -4.91 31.85
N ALA A 526 19.00 -3.92 32.67
CA ALA A 526 18.40 -3.75 33.99
C ALA A 526 16.87 -3.58 33.89
N LYS A 527 16.14 -4.01 34.92
CA LYS A 527 14.68 -4.01 34.95
C LYS A 527 14.10 -2.62 34.71
N GLU A 528 14.70 -1.58 35.27
CA GLU A 528 14.22 -0.20 35.16
C GLU A 528 14.30 0.29 33.70
N VAL A 529 15.30 -0.16 32.96
CA VAL A 529 15.46 0.15 31.52
C VAL A 529 14.42 -0.62 30.71
N ASN A 530 14.22 -1.91 30.99
CA ASN A 530 13.23 -2.75 30.32
C ASN A 530 11.80 -2.20 30.52
N ASP A 531 11.44 -1.84 31.76
CA ASP A 531 10.16 -1.21 32.10
C ASP A 531 9.97 0.15 31.40
N SER A 532 11.06 0.92 31.23
CA SER A 532 11.04 2.18 30.47
C SER A 532 10.75 1.95 28.98
N GLN A 533 11.35 0.92 28.37
CA GLN A 533 11.06 0.54 26.99
C GLN A 533 9.60 0.09 26.82
N TRP A 534 9.09 -0.71 27.77
CA TRP A 534 7.70 -1.09 27.79
C TRP A 534 6.77 0.13 27.88
N LYS A 535 7.08 1.09 28.75
CA LYS A 535 6.32 2.35 28.85
C LYS A 535 6.30 3.12 27.53
N MET A 536 7.40 3.16 26.79
CA MET A 536 7.43 3.77 25.45
C MET A 536 6.55 3.00 24.46
N MET A 537 6.56 1.67 24.50
CA MET A 537 5.74 0.83 23.61
C MET A 537 4.24 1.08 23.77
N GLN A 538 3.77 1.59 24.92
CA GLN A 538 2.34 1.91 25.12
C GLN A 538 1.81 2.99 24.15
N GLY A 539 2.70 3.82 23.58
CA GLY A 539 2.36 4.84 22.58
C GLY A 539 3.35 4.91 21.42
N TYR A 540 4.13 3.84 21.19
CA TYR A 540 5.15 3.82 20.14
C TYR A 540 4.55 3.85 18.74
N TYR A 541 3.60 2.94 18.49
CA TYR A 541 2.79 2.96 17.28
C TYR A 541 1.67 3.99 17.45
N HIS A 542 1.55 4.88 16.47
CA HIS A 542 0.59 5.97 16.51
C HIS A 542 -0.84 5.44 16.34
N ASP A 543 -1.77 6.16 16.95
CA ASP A 543 -3.19 5.89 16.77
C ASP A 543 -3.63 6.21 15.35
N GLN A 544 -4.27 5.24 14.71
CA GLN A 544 -4.68 5.33 13.31
C GLN A 544 -6.16 5.69 13.22
N SER A 545 -6.45 6.96 12.95
CA SER A 545 -7.82 7.43 12.67
C SER A 545 -8.35 7.01 11.30
N SER A 546 -7.48 6.50 10.42
CA SER A 546 -7.81 6.02 9.07
C SER A 546 -8.49 4.64 9.06
N VAL A 547 -8.55 3.95 10.20
CA VAL A 547 -9.21 2.64 10.33
C VAL A 547 -10.36 2.71 11.34
N PRO A 548 -11.42 1.89 11.20
CA PRO A 548 -12.62 1.98 12.03
C PRO A 548 -12.35 1.90 13.54
N GLY A 549 -11.50 0.96 13.95
CA GLY A 549 -11.06 0.80 15.33
C GLY A 549 -10.38 -0.53 15.62
N TYR A 550 -9.67 -0.61 16.74
CA TYR A 550 -8.89 -1.77 17.19
C TYR A 550 -8.55 -1.71 18.69
N ILE A 551 -8.16 -2.86 19.23
CA ILE A 551 -7.50 -3.00 20.53
C ILE A 551 -5.98 -2.98 20.31
N TYR A 552 -5.28 -2.14 21.05
CA TYR A 552 -3.83 -2.09 21.13
C TYR A 552 -3.36 -2.61 22.48
N VAL A 553 -2.54 -3.66 22.46
CA VAL A 553 -1.96 -4.30 23.64
C VAL A 553 -0.45 -4.11 23.63
N ALA A 554 0.10 -3.39 24.60
CA ALA A 554 1.55 -3.34 24.79
C ALA A 554 1.96 -4.41 25.81
N LEU A 555 2.56 -5.50 25.33
CA LEU A 555 3.00 -6.64 26.15
C LEU A 555 4.39 -6.38 26.72
N ARG A 556 4.59 -6.61 28.02
CA ARG A 556 5.92 -6.55 28.65
C ARG A 556 6.62 -7.92 28.58
N ALA A 557 7.89 -7.97 28.23
CA ALA A 557 8.67 -9.21 28.25
C ALA A 557 8.55 -9.89 29.63
N PRO A 558 8.35 -11.20 29.78
CA PRO A 558 8.11 -11.79 31.11
C PRO A 558 9.33 -11.72 32.05
N ASN A 559 10.53 -11.53 31.49
CA ASN A 559 11.77 -11.32 32.21
C ASN A 559 12.61 -10.21 31.53
N ASP A 560 13.77 -9.92 32.12
CA ASP A 560 14.70 -8.89 31.66
C ASP A 560 15.86 -9.47 30.82
N GLU A 561 15.78 -10.76 30.44
CA GLU A 561 16.81 -11.46 29.68
C GLU A 561 16.75 -11.14 28.18
N TRP A 562 17.85 -11.39 27.47
CA TRP A 562 17.97 -11.06 26.04
C TRP A 562 16.98 -11.84 25.16
N ASN A 563 16.57 -13.04 25.57
CA ASN A 563 15.59 -13.88 24.89
C ASN A 563 14.17 -13.76 25.47
N GLY A 564 13.87 -12.70 26.23
CA GLY A 564 12.58 -12.54 26.92
C GLY A 564 11.32 -12.66 26.05
N PHE A 565 11.41 -12.39 24.74
CA PHE A 565 10.30 -12.56 23.78
C PHE A 565 10.48 -13.73 22.79
N TYR A 566 11.51 -14.58 22.94
CA TYR A 566 11.77 -15.68 22.00
C TYR A 566 12.43 -16.90 22.67
N ASP A 567 11.89 -17.30 23.82
CA ASP A 567 12.20 -18.54 24.55
C ASP A 567 10.97 -19.46 24.55
N ASP A 568 11.11 -20.73 24.90
CA ASP A 568 10.07 -21.77 24.76
C ASP A 568 8.76 -21.43 25.48
N TYR A 569 8.82 -20.68 26.58
CA TYR A 569 7.63 -20.26 27.32
C TYR A 569 6.79 -19.21 26.58
N VAL A 570 7.36 -18.46 25.63
CA VAL A 570 6.70 -17.27 25.06
C VAL A 570 5.54 -17.66 24.16
N TYR A 571 5.67 -18.78 23.44
CA TYR A 571 4.65 -19.24 22.50
C TYR A 571 3.34 -19.59 23.23
N PRO A 572 3.32 -20.46 24.25
CA PRO A 572 2.10 -20.71 25.02
C PRO A 572 1.64 -19.50 25.85
N LEU A 573 2.55 -18.62 26.29
CA LEU A 573 2.16 -17.38 26.99
C LEU A 573 1.40 -16.42 26.07
N VAL A 574 1.89 -16.20 24.85
CA VAL A 574 1.18 -15.36 23.85
C VAL A 574 -0.10 -16.04 23.39
N ASN A 575 -0.12 -17.37 23.29
CA ASN A 575 -1.36 -18.10 23.00
C ASN A 575 -2.42 -17.86 24.09
N ASN A 576 -2.05 -17.93 25.37
CA ASN A 576 -2.93 -17.59 26.48
C ASN A 576 -3.42 -16.13 26.42
N LEU A 577 -2.57 -15.20 25.97
CA LEU A 577 -2.96 -13.80 25.79
C LEU A 577 -4.04 -13.67 24.71
N ILE A 578 -3.84 -14.32 23.56
CA ILE A 578 -4.84 -14.34 22.48
C ILE A 578 -6.14 -14.93 23.00
N HIS A 579 -6.09 -16.06 23.71
CA HIS A 579 -7.28 -16.68 24.31
C HIS A 579 -8.05 -15.72 25.23
N GLN A 580 -7.37 -14.94 26.07
CA GLN A 580 -8.05 -13.93 26.92
C GLN A 580 -8.89 -12.96 26.08
N PHE A 581 -8.35 -12.45 24.98
CA PHE A 581 -9.03 -11.48 24.13
C PHE A 581 -10.11 -12.10 23.23
N LEU A 582 -9.92 -13.33 22.74
CA LEU A 582 -10.96 -14.04 21.99
C LEU A 582 -12.19 -14.35 22.88
N ILE A 583 -11.96 -14.69 24.14
CA ILE A 583 -13.04 -15.07 25.06
C ILE A 583 -13.70 -13.83 25.69
N PHE A 584 -12.92 -12.86 26.16
CA PHE A 584 -13.40 -11.73 26.96
C PHE A 584 -13.27 -10.35 26.30
N GLY A 585 -12.49 -10.23 25.23
CA GLY A 585 -12.17 -8.96 24.56
C GLY A 585 -13.03 -8.65 23.34
N GLU A 586 -14.04 -9.49 23.03
CA GLU A 586 -14.86 -9.39 21.81
C GLU A 586 -14.01 -9.23 20.54
N THR A 587 -12.88 -9.94 20.50
CA THR A 587 -11.90 -9.86 19.41
C THR A 587 -12.35 -10.70 18.22
N ASP A 588 -12.15 -10.17 17.02
CA ASP A 588 -12.29 -10.93 15.78
C ASP A 588 -11.10 -11.92 15.66
N PRO A 589 -11.34 -13.25 15.68
CA PRO A 589 -10.27 -14.25 15.65
C PRO A 589 -9.44 -14.17 14.36
N ASN A 590 -9.98 -13.62 13.28
CA ASN A 590 -9.26 -13.48 12.01
C ASN A 590 -8.61 -12.11 11.83
N LYS A 591 -8.61 -11.25 12.86
CA LYS A 591 -7.92 -9.96 12.90
C LYS A 591 -7.05 -9.80 14.14
N VAL A 592 -6.25 -10.81 14.44
CA VAL A 592 -5.18 -10.76 15.44
C VAL A 592 -3.85 -10.47 14.75
N PHE A 593 -3.08 -9.52 15.28
CA PHE A 593 -1.83 -9.04 14.72
C PHE A 593 -0.74 -9.04 15.80
N ILE A 594 0.49 -9.33 15.41
CA ILE A 594 1.64 -9.24 16.30
C ILE A 594 2.75 -8.39 15.67
N MET A 595 3.31 -7.48 16.46
CA MET A 595 4.32 -6.55 16.01
C MET A 595 5.34 -6.22 17.10
N GLY A 596 6.54 -5.80 16.71
CA GLY A 596 7.54 -5.41 17.71
C GLY A 596 8.76 -4.72 17.14
N TYR A 597 9.45 -3.99 18.02
CA TYR A 597 10.65 -3.22 17.70
C TYR A 597 11.86 -3.73 18.47
N SER A 598 13.01 -3.88 17.80
CA SER A 598 14.27 -4.35 18.40
C SER A 598 14.10 -5.71 19.08
N HIS A 599 14.22 -5.80 20.41
CA HIS A 599 13.95 -7.05 21.16
C HIS A 599 12.55 -7.62 20.87
N GLY A 600 11.52 -6.78 20.82
CA GLY A 600 10.18 -7.18 20.40
C GLY A 600 10.11 -7.57 18.93
N GLY A 601 10.98 -7.00 18.08
CA GLY A 601 11.11 -7.42 16.68
C GLY A 601 11.69 -8.83 16.56
N TYR A 602 12.65 -9.21 17.40
CA TYR A 602 13.11 -10.60 17.52
C TYR A 602 11.98 -11.51 18.01
N GLY A 603 11.15 -11.03 18.94
CA GLY A 603 9.93 -11.69 19.35
C GLY A 603 9.00 -11.98 18.17
N ALA A 604 8.71 -10.98 17.33
CA ALA A 604 7.88 -11.16 16.15
C ALA A 604 8.48 -12.16 15.14
N PHE A 605 9.80 -12.16 14.95
CA PHE A 605 10.52 -13.15 14.13
C PHE A 605 10.49 -14.57 14.69
N ALA A 606 10.37 -14.75 16.00
CA ALA A 606 10.28 -16.06 16.62
C ALA A 606 8.83 -16.55 16.66
N ILE A 607 7.94 -15.73 17.22
CA ILE A 607 6.55 -16.06 17.50
C ILE A 607 5.75 -16.23 16.20
N GLY A 608 5.85 -15.26 15.29
CA GLY A 608 5.06 -15.22 14.06
C GLY A 608 5.25 -16.49 13.21
N PRO A 609 6.48 -16.84 12.82
CA PRO A 609 6.75 -18.06 12.05
C PRO A 609 6.51 -19.36 12.81
N LYS A 610 6.48 -19.35 14.15
CA LYS A 610 6.21 -20.55 14.96
C LYS A 610 4.73 -20.90 15.00
N MET A 611 3.87 -19.88 15.09
CA MET A 611 2.42 -20.04 15.17
C MET A 611 1.67 -19.06 14.24
N PRO A 612 1.98 -19.08 12.93
CA PRO A 612 1.45 -18.13 11.95
C PRO A 612 -0.06 -18.29 11.71
N ASP A 613 -0.65 -19.41 12.14
CA ASP A 613 -2.08 -19.68 12.15
C ASP A 613 -2.86 -18.83 13.17
N HIS A 614 -2.19 -18.06 14.03
CA HIS A 614 -2.84 -17.17 14.99
C HIS A 614 -2.98 -15.74 14.47
N PHE A 615 -2.34 -15.40 13.35
CA PHE A 615 -2.19 -14.00 12.93
C PHE A 615 -2.73 -13.72 11.54
N ALA A 616 -3.39 -12.57 11.39
CA ALA A 616 -3.74 -11.98 10.11
C ALA A 616 -2.51 -11.36 9.43
N ALA A 617 -1.64 -10.71 10.20
CA ALA A 617 -0.33 -10.26 9.74
C ALA A 617 0.67 -10.12 10.90
N ILE A 618 1.96 -10.21 10.55
CA ILE A 618 3.10 -10.09 11.47
C ILE A 618 3.96 -8.90 11.03
N HIS A 619 4.53 -8.16 11.99
CA HIS A 619 5.54 -7.13 11.70
C HIS A 619 6.75 -7.15 12.65
N ALA A 620 7.96 -7.01 12.12
CA ALA A 620 9.18 -6.93 12.92
C ALA A 620 10.07 -5.78 12.47
N SER A 621 10.46 -4.89 13.39
CA SER A 621 11.36 -3.78 13.11
C SER A 621 12.68 -3.88 13.87
N ALA A 622 13.77 -3.41 13.26
CA ALA A 622 15.10 -3.31 13.86
C ALA A 622 15.60 -4.65 14.47
N ALA A 623 15.27 -5.75 13.81
CA ALA A 623 15.54 -7.11 14.28
C ALA A 623 15.88 -8.03 13.11
N ALA A 624 16.17 -9.30 13.42
CA ALA A 624 16.51 -10.32 12.43
C ALA A 624 16.02 -11.70 12.87
N PRO A 625 15.84 -12.66 11.94
CA PRO A 625 15.45 -14.03 12.25
C PRO A 625 16.52 -14.74 13.08
N THR A 626 16.12 -15.49 14.11
CA THR A 626 17.03 -16.25 14.99
C THR A 626 17.31 -17.64 14.44
N ASP A 627 18.60 -17.97 14.27
CA ASP A 627 19.02 -19.24 13.69
C ASP A 627 18.51 -20.43 14.52
N GLY A 628 17.90 -21.41 13.84
CA GLY A 628 17.32 -22.59 14.48
C GLY A 628 15.95 -22.36 15.14
N GLU A 629 15.52 -21.11 15.29
CA GLU A 629 14.21 -20.75 15.86
C GLU A 629 13.23 -20.26 14.81
N THR A 630 13.67 -19.36 13.94
CA THR A 630 12.85 -18.78 12.87
C THR A 630 12.94 -19.61 11.60
N SER A 631 11.80 -20.12 11.11
CA SER A 631 11.71 -20.81 9.81
C SER A 631 10.90 -20.01 8.78
N ALA A 632 11.51 -19.74 7.62
CA ALA A 632 10.80 -19.16 6.48
C ALA A 632 9.77 -20.13 5.86
N LYS A 633 10.00 -21.45 5.97
CA LYS A 633 9.15 -22.47 5.34
C LYS A 633 7.73 -22.45 5.87
N THR A 634 7.59 -22.09 7.14
CA THR A 634 6.33 -22.07 7.89
C THR A 634 5.43 -20.86 7.56
N LEU A 635 5.94 -19.86 6.83
CA LEU A 635 5.23 -18.62 6.48
C LEU A 635 4.47 -18.68 5.14
N ARG A 636 4.07 -19.87 4.67
CA ARG A 636 3.47 -20.05 3.34
C ARG A 636 2.21 -19.17 3.13
N ASN A 637 1.41 -18.96 4.16
CA ASN A 637 0.08 -18.34 4.02
C ASN A 637 -0.12 -17.03 4.81
N THR A 638 0.86 -16.63 5.62
CA THR A 638 0.66 -15.54 6.59
C THR A 638 1.48 -14.32 6.20
N PRO A 639 0.83 -13.15 5.98
CA PRO A 639 1.51 -11.89 5.73
C PRO A 639 2.56 -11.56 6.79
N PHE A 640 3.80 -11.32 6.39
CA PHE A 640 4.86 -10.91 7.30
C PHE A 640 5.75 -9.83 6.69
N ALA A 641 5.73 -8.63 7.27
CA ALA A 641 6.64 -7.55 6.93
C ALA A 641 7.78 -7.43 7.95
N PHE A 642 9.02 -7.26 7.51
CA PHE A 642 10.12 -6.93 8.41
C PHE A 642 10.95 -5.76 7.92
N MET A 643 11.18 -4.78 8.80
CA MET A 643 11.85 -3.52 8.51
C MET A 643 13.24 -3.47 9.13
N ILE A 644 14.24 -3.09 8.33
CA ILE A 644 15.63 -2.99 8.79
C ILE A 644 16.34 -1.80 8.15
N GLY A 645 17.11 -1.08 8.97
CA GLY A 645 17.95 0.03 8.52
C GLY A 645 19.23 -0.46 7.84
N GLU A 646 19.66 0.24 6.79
CA GLU A 646 20.93 -0.03 6.09
C GLU A 646 22.14 -0.10 7.02
N LYS A 647 22.16 0.73 8.06
CA LYS A 647 23.27 0.88 9.01
C LYS A 647 23.04 0.11 10.32
N ASP A 648 22.04 -0.77 10.39
CA ASP A 648 21.84 -1.68 11.55
C ASP A 648 22.63 -2.97 11.34
N ASP A 649 23.96 -2.86 11.49
CA ASP A 649 24.92 -3.95 11.32
C ASP A 649 25.13 -4.80 12.59
N ALA A 650 24.65 -4.31 13.74
CA ALA A 650 24.76 -4.99 15.02
C ALA A 650 24.16 -6.40 14.95
N TYR A 651 24.88 -7.39 15.50
CA TYR A 651 24.51 -8.81 15.49
C TYR A 651 24.26 -9.39 14.08
N GLY A 652 24.81 -8.75 13.04
CA GLY A 652 24.65 -9.15 11.64
C GLY A 652 23.20 -9.04 11.14
N ARG A 653 22.37 -8.18 11.74
CA ARG A 653 20.93 -8.13 11.46
C ARG A 653 20.62 -7.93 9.99
N ILE A 654 21.22 -6.93 9.35
CA ILE A 654 20.96 -6.65 7.94
C ILE A 654 21.29 -7.84 7.05
N GLU A 655 22.41 -8.53 7.27
CA GLU A 655 22.78 -9.69 6.45
C GLU A 655 21.87 -10.89 6.71
N ARG A 656 21.45 -11.11 7.95
CA ARG A 656 20.47 -12.16 8.29
C ARG A 656 19.10 -11.88 7.67
N CYS A 657 18.67 -10.62 7.67
CA CYS A 657 17.44 -10.19 6.99
C CYS A 657 17.52 -10.38 5.47
N ARG A 658 18.65 -10.04 4.84
CA ARG A 658 18.89 -10.29 3.41
C ARG A 658 18.86 -11.79 3.09
N ALA A 659 19.58 -12.61 3.86
CA ALA A 659 19.60 -14.06 3.68
C ALA A 659 18.21 -14.70 3.84
N PHE A 660 17.43 -14.21 4.79
CA PHE A 660 16.04 -14.64 4.99
C PHE A 660 15.14 -14.24 3.83
N ASN A 661 15.25 -13.00 3.34
CA ASN A 661 14.51 -12.54 2.16
C ASN A 661 14.84 -13.39 0.92
N GLU A 662 16.11 -13.74 0.70
CA GLU A 662 16.50 -14.63 -0.40
C GLU A 662 15.96 -16.05 -0.22
N THR A 663 15.89 -16.56 1.02
CA THR A 663 15.26 -17.85 1.31
C THR A 663 13.76 -17.82 0.99
N VAL A 664 13.05 -16.77 1.40
CA VAL A 664 11.64 -16.53 1.07
C VAL A 664 11.44 -16.48 -0.45
N LYS A 665 12.25 -15.72 -1.19
CA LYS A 665 12.16 -15.66 -2.67
C LYS A 665 12.32 -17.03 -3.31
N LYS A 666 13.28 -17.84 -2.83
CA LYS A 666 13.49 -19.22 -3.32
C LYS A 666 12.29 -20.12 -3.04
N LEU A 667 11.73 -20.03 -1.83
CA LEU A 667 10.53 -20.79 -1.44
C LEU A 667 9.28 -20.37 -2.24
N ARG A 668 9.16 -19.07 -2.53
CA ARG A 668 8.08 -18.48 -3.32
C ARG A 668 8.18 -18.87 -4.80
N GLY A 669 9.39 -18.86 -5.37
CA GLY A 669 9.58 -19.00 -6.82
C GLY A 669 8.81 -17.92 -7.58
N GLU A 670 8.12 -18.31 -8.64
CA GLU A 670 7.32 -17.40 -9.48
C GLU A 670 5.89 -17.17 -8.97
N ARG A 671 5.45 -17.87 -7.92
CA ARG A 671 4.08 -17.74 -7.40
C ARG A 671 3.92 -16.44 -6.62
N THR A 672 2.86 -15.70 -6.88
CA THR A 672 2.55 -14.44 -6.17
C THR A 672 1.58 -14.63 -5.01
N ASP A 673 1.01 -15.82 -4.86
CA ASP A 673 -0.06 -16.14 -3.90
C ASP A 673 0.43 -16.89 -2.65
N ILE A 674 1.73 -17.20 -2.57
CA ILE A 674 2.35 -17.89 -1.43
C ILE A 674 3.54 -17.10 -0.88
N TYR A 675 3.85 -17.37 0.38
CA TYR A 675 4.89 -16.70 1.16
C TYR A 675 4.75 -15.18 1.05
N PRO A 676 3.64 -14.56 1.50
CA PRO A 676 3.42 -13.10 1.45
C PRO A 676 4.31 -12.34 2.45
N VAL A 677 5.61 -12.48 2.29
CA VAL A 677 6.64 -11.97 3.20
C VAL A 677 7.45 -10.88 2.49
N THR A 678 7.57 -9.72 3.13
CA THR A 678 8.19 -8.53 2.55
C THR A 678 9.29 -7.99 3.44
N MET A 679 10.46 -7.74 2.85
CA MET A 679 11.54 -7.00 3.48
C MET A 679 11.42 -5.51 3.16
N GLU A 680 11.36 -4.68 4.19
CA GLU A 680 11.32 -3.21 4.13
C GLU A 680 12.70 -2.65 4.47
N TYR A 681 13.55 -2.51 3.45
CA TYR A 681 14.89 -1.96 3.60
C TYR A 681 14.86 -0.43 3.66
N GLN A 682 15.51 0.16 4.66
CA GLN A 682 15.49 1.61 4.91
C GLN A 682 16.89 2.22 4.73
N PRO A 683 17.22 2.81 3.55
CA PRO A 683 18.51 3.44 3.28
C PRO A 683 18.82 4.57 4.26
N GLY A 684 20.07 4.67 4.71
CA GLY A 684 20.53 5.74 5.61
C GLY A 684 20.18 5.57 7.09
N TYR A 685 19.19 4.74 7.45
CA TYR A 685 18.76 4.49 8.82
C TYR A 685 19.64 3.46 9.55
N GLY A 686 19.83 3.64 10.86
CA GLY A 686 20.47 2.67 11.76
C GLY A 686 19.44 1.86 12.55
N HIS A 687 19.79 1.46 13.78
CA HIS A 687 18.89 0.70 14.66
C HIS A 687 17.65 1.48 15.13
N GLY A 688 17.77 2.81 15.22
CA GLY A 688 16.71 3.70 15.69
C GLY A 688 16.07 4.52 14.57
N GLY A 689 14.83 4.95 14.80
CA GLY A 689 14.14 5.92 13.94
C GLY A 689 13.57 5.36 12.64
N LEU A 690 13.40 4.03 12.56
CA LEU A 690 12.73 3.43 11.42
C LEU A 690 11.29 3.97 11.26
N PRO A 691 10.79 4.14 10.02
CA PRO A 691 9.48 4.72 9.75
C PRO A 691 8.33 3.70 9.89
N ASP A 692 8.23 3.04 11.04
CA ASP A 692 7.21 2.01 11.30
C ASP A 692 6.11 2.44 12.28
N LYS A 693 6.17 3.68 12.79
CA LYS A 693 5.19 4.17 13.78
C LYS A 693 3.73 4.12 13.30
N ASP A 694 3.49 4.18 12.00
CA ASP A 694 2.15 4.10 11.42
C ASP A 694 1.78 2.71 10.88
N LYS A 695 2.55 1.66 11.19
CA LYS A 695 2.40 0.34 10.56
C LYS A 695 1.03 -0.32 10.76
N ILE A 696 0.30 0.06 11.81
CA ILE A 696 -1.04 -0.47 12.09
C ILE A 696 -1.97 -0.32 10.87
N LYS A 697 -1.95 0.84 10.17
CA LYS A 697 -2.84 1.06 9.01
C LYS A 697 -2.51 0.15 7.83
N ASP A 698 -1.24 -0.20 7.66
CA ASP A 698 -0.78 -1.09 6.60
C ASP A 698 -1.17 -2.54 6.89
N MET A 699 -1.16 -2.93 8.17
CA MET A 699 -1.51 -4.28 8.61
C MET A 699 -3.03 -4.50 8.68
N TYR A 700 -3.80 -3.47 9.02
CA TYR A 700 -5.24 -3.54 9.27
C TYR A 700 -6.10 -4.23 8.18
N PRO A 701 -5.78 -4.10 6.87
CA PRO A 701 -6.56 -4.73 5.81
C PRO A 701 -6.44 -6.25 5.76
N PHE A 702 -5.38 -6.84 6.34
CA PHE A 702 -5.19 -8.29 6.28
C PHE A 702 -6.22 -9.02 7.14
N ILE A 703 -6.64 -10.18 6.65
CA ILE A 703 -7.57 -11.10 7.32
C ILE A 703 -6.90 -12.47 7.30
N ARG A 704 -6.90 -13.13 8.44
CA ARG A 704 -6.35 -14.48 8.59
C ARG A 704 -7.18 -15.48 7.76
N ASN A 705 -6.50 -16.39 7.08
CA ASN A 705 -7.12 -17.60 6.53
C ASN A 705 -6.87 -18.78 7.49
N PRO A 706 -7.87 -19.27 8.24
CA PRO A 706 -7.69 -20.37 9.19
C PRO A 706 -7.59 -21.77 8.53
N VAL A 707 -7.98 -21.87 7.25
CA VAL A 707 -8.05 -23.15 6.50
C VAL A 707 -7.39 -23.03 5.11
N PRO A 708 -6.12 -22.61 5.02
CA PRO A 708 -5.44 -22.50 3.74
C PRO A 708 -5.33 -23.87 3.07
N THR A 709 -5.39 -23.90 1.74
CA THR A 709 -5.39 -25.17 0.99
C THR A 709 -4.03 -25.83 0.90
N GLU A 710 -2.94 -25.09 1.13
CA GLU A 710 -1.57 -25.60 1.11
C GLU A 710 -0.84 -25.19 2.38
N LEU A 711 -0.09 -26.11 2.99
CA LEU A 711 0.69 -25.92 4.19
C LEU A 711 2.11 -26.43 4.00
N ASN A 712 3.06 -25.73 4.61
CA ASN A 712 4.40 -26.22 4.82
C ASN A 712 4.79 -25.88 6.26
N TRP A 713 5.13 -26.89 7.05
CA TRP A 713 5.49 -26.73 8.45
C TRP A 713 6.84 -27.40 8.71
N GLU A 714 7.85 -26.57 8.99
CA GLU A 714 9.12 -27.02 9.55
C GLU A 714 9.04 -26.95 11.07
N LEU A 715 9.23 -28.11 11.72
CA LEU A 715 9.12 -28.22 13.16
C LEU A 715 10.47 -27.84 13.77
N THR A 716 10.49 -26.72 14.49
CA THR A 716 11.73 -26.16 15.05
C THR A 716 11.93 -26.49 16.52
N ASP A 717 10.90 -26.96 17.25
CA ASP A 717 11.01 -27.36 18.67
C ASP A 717 9.95 -28.39 19.12
N GLY A 718 9.86 -28.58 20.44
CA GLY A 718 8.90 -29.48 21.11
C GLY A 718 7.61 -28.80 21.62
N VAL A 719 7.45 -27.49 21.40
CA VAL A 719 6.42 -26.67 22.05
C VAL A 719 5.14 -26.64 21.23
N ILE A 720 5.23 -26.34 19.93
CA ILE A 720 4.07 -26.21 19.04
C ILE A 720 3.71 -27.56 18.45
N LYS A 721 2.54 -28.08 18.81
CA LYS A 721 2.02 -29.38 18.36
C LYS A 721 1.03 -29.31 17.21
N ASN A 722 0.69 -28.09 16.82
CA ASN A 722 -0.55 -27.74 16.17
C ASN A 722 -0.27 -26.63 15.16
N PHE A 723 -0.68 -26.82 13.92
CA PHE A 723 -0.35 -25.89 12.84
C PHE A 723 -1.47 -25.88 11.80
N PHE A 724 -2.32 -24.85 11.84
CA PHE A 724 -3.58 -24.83 11.07
C PHE A 724 -4.33 -26.17 11.27
N TRP A 725 -4.62 -26.89 10.19
CA TRP A 725 -5.30 -28.18 10.16
C TRP A 725 -4.35 -29.40 10.30
N LEU A 726 -3.11 -29.21 10.74
CA LEU A 726 -2.15 -30.28 11.04
C LEU A 726 -1.89 -30.39 12.55
N GLN A 727 -1.66 -31.62 13.00
CA GLN A 727 -1.20 -31.90 14.36
C GLN A 727 -0.06 -32.92 14.34
N VAL A 728 1.02 -32.62 15.05
CA VAL A 728 2.14 -33.53 15.33
C VAL A 728 2.30 -33.60 16.85
N PRO A 729 1.93 -34.72 17.51
CA PRO A 729 1.92 -34.80 18.98
C PRO A 729 3.30 -34.71 19.65
N GLN A 730 4.35 -35.11 18.92
CA GLN A 730 5.74 -35.13 19.37
C GLN A 730 6.63 -34.38 18.36
N PRO A 731 6.48 -33.04 18.29
CA PRO A 731 7.23 -32.22 17.36
C PRO A 731 8.70 -32.15 17.80
N ALA A 732 9.62 -32.15 16.84
CA ALA A 732 11.05 -32.08 17.08
C ALA A 732 11.80 -31.47 15.89
N LYS A 733 13.01 -30.96 16.15
CA LYS A 733 13.92 -30.44 15.11
C LYS A 733 14.16 -31.49 14.02
N LYS A 734 14.38 -31.02 12.78
CA LYS A 734 14.61 -31.84 11.57
C LYS A 734 13.40 -32.64 11.09
N GLN A 735 12.20 -32.27 11.56
CA GLN A 735 10.94 -32.77 11.02
C GLN A 735 10.30 -31.72 10.12
N GLU A 736 9.63 -32.18 9.07
CA GLU A 736 8.89 -31.31 8.15
C GLU A 736 7.63 -32.03 7.69
N ILE A 737 6.52 -31.31 7.58
CA ILE A 737 5.28 -31.79 6.97
C ILE A 737 4.75 -30.75 5.99
N GLN A 738 4.53 -31.19 4.75
CA GLN A 738 3.87 -30.44 3.70
C GLN A 738 2.53 -31.09 3.43
N ALA A 739 1.48 -30.30 3.29
CA ALA A 739 0.16 -30.82 3.04
C ALA A 739 -0.63 -29.91 2.08
N ALA A 740 -1.42 -30.51 1.19
CA ALA A 740 -2.31 -29.79 0.28
C ALA A 740 -3.68 -30.46 0.25
N CYS A 741 -4.76 -29.68 0.34
CA CYS A 741 -6.14 -30.15 0.32
C CYS A 741 -6.90 -29.49 -0.84
N HIS A 742 -7.30 -30.30 -1.83
CA HIS A 742 -8.13 -29.85 -2.95
C HIS A 742 -9.15 -30.92 -3.33
N ASN A 743 -10.42 -30.55 -3.44
CA ASN A 743 -11.48 -31.42 -3.96
C ASN A 743 -11.58 -32.79 -3.26
N ASN A 744 -11.56 -32.82 -1.92
CA ASN A 744 -11.53 -34.04 -1.09
C ASN A 744 -10.29 -34.93 -1.33
N ARG A 745 -9.23 -34.42 -1.95
CA ARG A 745 -7.92 -35.07 -2.04
C ARG A 745 -6.92 -34.30 -1.18
N ILE A 746 -6.31 -35.01 -0.24
CA ILE A 746 -5.29 -34.48 0.66
C ILE A 746 -3.97 -35.16 0.32
N VAL A 747 -2.97 -34.40 -0.09
CA VAL A 747 -1.61 -34.89 -0.34
C VAL A 747 -0.75 -34.45 0.82
N VAL A 748 -0.03 -35.39 1.44
CA VAL A 748 0.83 -35.15 2.59
C VAL A 748 2.21 -35.75 2.30
N THR A 749 3.24 -34.94 2.47
CA THR A 749 4.64 -35.37 2.42
C THR A 749 5.31 -35.03 3.73
N THR A 750 6.03 -35.99 4.30
CA THR A 750 6.66 -35.83 5.60
C THR A 750 8.13 -36.20 5.56
N THR A 751 8.92 -35.55 6.41
CA THR A 751 10.32 -35.91 6.68
C THR A 751 10.47 -36.17 8.19
N ASN A 752 10.96 -37.35 8.56
CA ASN A 752 11.23 -37.76 9.95
C ASN A 752 10.02 -37.69 10.93
N ILE A 753 8.80 -37.78 10.42
CA ILE A 753 7.57 -37.83 11.21
C ILE A 753 6.99 -39.24 11.12
N THR A 754 6.60 -39.80 12.26
CA THR A 754 5.98 -41.13 12.36
C THR A 754 4.55 -41.09 12.90
N VAL A 755 4.14 -39.96 13.49
CA VAL A 755 2.80 -39.76 14.03
C VAL A 755 2.36 -38.33 13.72
N ALA A 756 1.25 -38.21 13.00
CA ALA A 756 0.60 -36.94 12.69
C ALA A 756 -0.91 -37.15 12.53
N SER A 757 -1.67 -36.07 12.56
CA SER A 757 -3.11 -36.08 12.32
C SER A 757 -3.53 -34.89 11.47
N LEU A 758 -4.56 -35.11 10.66
CA LEU A 758 -5.30 -34.09 9.94
C LEU A 758 -6.51 -33.67 10.79
N LEU A 759 -6.68 -32.37 10.98
CA LEU A 759 -7.82 -31.76 11.65
C LEU A 759 -8.70 -31.11 10.57
N LEU A 760 -9.89 -31.65 10.31
CA LEU A 760 -10.68 -31.30 9.13
C LEU A 760 -12.09 -30.87 9.51
N ASP A 761 -12.72 -30.11 8.63
CA ASP A 761 -14.14 -29.74 8.71
C ASP A 761 -14.72 -29.41 7.33
N GLY A 762 -16.01 -29.03 7.28
CA GLY A 762 -16.73 -28.71 6.06
C GLY A 762 -16.15 -27.57 5.22
N ARG A 763 -15.21 -26.78 5.76
CA ARG A 763 -14.52 -25.71 5.02
C ARG A 763 -13.37 -26.25 4.17
N LEU A 764 -12.82 -27.42 4.51
CA LEU A 764 -11.72 -28.07 3.78
C LEU A 764 -12.21 -29.23 2.90
N ILE A 765 -13.23 -29.96 3.33
CA ILE A 765 -13.70 -31.19 2.68
C ILE A 765 -15.22 -31.29 2.64
N ASP A 766 -15.76 -31.95 1.60
CA ASP A 766 -17.18 -32.29 1.51
C ASP A 766 -17.44 -33.67 2.14
N PHE A 767 -18.04 -33.71 3.34
CA PHE A 767 -18.34 -34.96 4.05
C PHE A 767 -19.32 -35.91 3.33
N SER A 768 -20.03 -35.45 2.29
CA SER A 768 -20.89 -36.32 1.48
C SER A 768 -20.09 -37.23 0.55
N ARG A 769 -18.82 -36.91 0.31
CA ARG A 769 -17.91 -37.61 -0.60
C ARG A 769 -16.77 -38.31 0.17
N PRO A 770 -16.24 -39.43 -0.35
CA PRO A 770 -15.01 -40.01 0.18
C PRO A 770 -13.84 -39.02 0.11
N VAL A 771 -12.95 -39.09 1.09
CA VAL A 771 -11.70 -38.35 1.14
C VAL A 771 -10.56 -39.27 0.72
N THR A 772 -9.75 -38.82 -0.22
CA THR A 772 -8.53 -39.52 -0.64
C THR A 772 -7.33 -38.88 0.05
N VAL A 773 -6.56 -39.65 0.80
CA VAL A 773 -5.32 -39.20 1.42
C VAL A 773 -4.16 -39.88 0.72
N GLU A 774 -3.19 -39.09 0.26
CA GLU A 774 -1.94 -39.57 -0.32
C GLU A 774 -0.79 -39.16 0.60
N LEU A 775 -0.26 -40.12 1.36
CA LEU A 775 0.83 -39.90 2.31
C LEU A 775 2.12 -40.50 1.78
N ASN A 776 3.14 -39.66 1.55
CA ASN A 776 4.45 -40.09 1.03
C ASN A 776 4.33 -40.99 -0.22
N GLY A 777 3.38 -40.66 -1.12
CA GLY A 777 3.08 -41.40 -2.35
C GLY A 777 2.14 -42.61 -2.19
N HIS A 778 1.73 -42.97 -0.97
CA HIS A 778 0.77 -44.05 -0.72
C HIS A 778 -0.63 -43.49 -0.57
N SER A 779 -1.56 -43.97 -1.39
CA SER A 779 -2.94 -43.48 -1.40
C SER A 779 -3.89 -44.41 -0.66
N SER A 780 -4.76 -43.82 0.17
CA SER A 780 -5.90 -44.47 0.80
C SER A 780 -7.17 -43.63 0.63
N THR A 781 -8.33 -44.25 0.71
CA THR A 781 -9.62 -43.57 0.64
C THR A 781 -10.46 -43.96 1.84
N CYS A 782 -11.03 -42.97 2.53
CA CYS A 782 -11.89 -43.19 3.68
C CYS A 782 -13.13 -42.31 3.61
N LYS A 783 -14.16 -42.67 4.38
CA LYS A 783 -15.31 -41.80 4.61
C LYS A 783 -15.16 -41.18 6.00
N LEU A 784 -15.11 -39.86 6.05
CA LEU A 784 -15.03 -39.11 7.29
C LEU A 784 -16.42 -38.58 7.66
N GLN A 785 -16.63 -38.33 8.95
CA GLN A 785 -17.83 -37.71 9.48
C GLN A 785 -17.42 -36.73 10.60
N PRO A 786 -18.09 -35.58 10.70
CA PRO A 786 -17.86 -34.65 11.79
C PRO A 786 -18.39 -35.22 13.12
N SER A 787 -17.75 -34.81 14.21
CA SER A 787 -17.98 -35.25 15.59
C SER A 787 -18.03 -34.04 16.52
N LEU A 788 -19.09 -33.96 17.33
CA LEU A 788 -19.19 -32.92 18.36
C LEU A 788 -18.09 -33.03 19.40
N LEU A 789 -17.71 -34.26 19.78
CA LEU A 789 -16.62 -34.47 20.72
C LEU A 789 -15.31 -33.87 20.19
N THR A 790 -15.00 -34.14 18.91
CA THR A 790 -13.77 -33.60 18.29
C THR A 790 -13.81 -32.09 18.17
N LEU A 791 -14.96 -31.50 17.82
CA LEU A 791 -15.14 -30.04 17.80
C LEU A 791 -14.88 -29.42 19.19
N CYS A 792 -15.44 -30.02 20.24
CA CYS A 792 -15.28 -29.56 21.61
C CYS A 792 -13.85 -29.73 22.14
N GLU A 793 -13.20 -30.86 21.87
CA GLU A 793 -11.78 -31.10 22.18
C GLU A 793 -10.90 -30.08 21.47
N SER A 794 -11.19 -29.80 20.20
CA SER A 794 -10.45 -28.80 19.43
C SER A 794 -10.65 -27.39 19.98
N LEU A 795 -11.84 -27.05 20.48
CA LEU A 795 -12.11 -25.78 21.18
C LEU A 795 -11.34 -25.68 22.51
N LEU A 796 -11.29 -26.75 23.29
CA LEU A 796 -10.50 -26.80 24.52
C LEU A 796 -8.99 -26.61 24.24
N GLU A 797 -8.50 -27.16 23.14
CA GLU A 797 -7.09 -27.09 22.76
C GLU A 797 -6.69 -25.75 22.10
N ARG A 798 -7.58 -25.15 21.30
CA ARG A 798 -7.26 -23.98 20.45
C ARG A 798 -7.88 -22.66 20.89
N ALA A 799 -8.95 -22.72 21.70
CA ALA A 799 -9.74 -21.56 22.15
C ALA A 799 -10.09 -20.54 21.06
N ASP A 800 -10.28 -21.03 19.84
CA ASP A 800 -10.53 -20.24 18.63
C ASP A 800 -11.56 -20.97 17.79
N CYS A 801 -12.70 -20.31 17.52
CA CYS A 801 -13.81 -20.92 16.80
C CYS A 801 -13.49 -21.25 15.34
N ASP A 802 -12.50 -20.58 14.75
CA ASP A 802 -12.08 -20.78 13.37
C ASP A 802 -10.95 -21.79 13.23
N LEU A 803 -10.18 -22.06 14.29
CA LEU A 803 -9.21 -23.15 14.36
C LEU A 803 -9.74 -24.41 15.07
N ALA A 804 -11.00 -24.42 15.48
CA ALA A 804 -11.65 -25.63 15.98
C ALA A 804 -12.07 -26.53 14.81
N PHE A 805 -11.75 -27.82 14.84
CA PHE A 805 -12.10 -28.75 13.75
C PHE A 805 -13.05 -29.84 14.24
N SER A 806 -13.99 -30.25 13.39
CA SER A 806 -15.01 -31.24 13.74
C SER A 806 -14.59 -32.67 13.43
N THR A 807 -13.46 -32.88 12.77
CA THR A 807 -12.94 -34.21 12.41
C THR A 807 -11.45 -34.30 12.68
N LYS A 808 -10.99 -35.45 13.19
CA LYS A 808 -9.58 -35.75 13.38
C LYS A 808 -9.26 -37.10 12.77
N MET A 809 -8.34 -37.13 11.81
CA MET A 809 -7.86 -38.34 11.15
C MET A 809 -6.40 -38.54 11.47
N LYS A 810 -6.04 -39.70 12.04
CA LYS A 810 -4.63 -40.09 12.21
C LYS A 810 -4.05 -40.51 10.86
N LEU A 811 -2.82 -40.10 10.59
CA LEU A 811 -2.06 -40.54 9.43
C LEU A 811 -1.36 -41.86 9.76
N GLU A 812 -1.45 -42.83 8.84
CA GLU A 812 -0.81 -44.15 8.94
C GLU A 812 0.44 -44.16 8.05
N PHE A 813 1.62 -44.10 8.67
CA PHE A 813 2.93 -43.90 8.04
C PHE A 813 3.59 -45.18 7.51
#